data_AF-A0A2P7RNG3-F1
#
_entry.id   AF-A0A2P7RNG3-F1
#
_cell.length_a   1.000
_cell.length_b   1.000
_cell.length_c   1.000
_cell.angle_alpha   90.00
_cell.angle_beta   90.00
_cell.angle_gamma   90.00
#
_symmetry.space_group_name_H-M   'P 1'
#
loop_
_entity.id
_entity.type
_entity.pdbx_description
1 polymer ?
#
loop_
_entity_poly.entity_id
_entity_poly.type
_entity_poly.pdbx_seq_one_letter_code
_entity_poly.pdbx_strand_id
1 'polypeptide(L)'
;MERFMTVVNAKPKRGRLRHDWRYRFVAGRDRLLTELGIEHYALELYGAWTASHERIVQSLAEFTNARPKTEATVGFGLKALGLRRTQKLYQAGLMTLRSRQGAHHDVLPQLLEAMAEFERFNRAAPLSAARRVRELLSTDEGRNELALAAGKALDKHPDSPFLIYLRSASLAKGGDLSNAHDLVTAAIRRCQEATASGILTERIDRRYKRLESAWRVVDWISRDEATWSDGSIGTPEWVRYDGLAPFAAAHNRASTSDAYPDGQSPDPEQMLVFSEQLIQGRQHERYLEACKRDFDDADGLFAKFKVVRDMMREARRPIVSYRAAYDAARACFEELRPRWERLAEFSYIDSRAGSSAMRANARQLAEALRIARQLQLEADVERLERSLLYLAGKPAAVTALWSACNALVDDKTDAYIGTTIALVAKARRAPQAVSDIREYFIWTRHVRRYDLAHALFDRLPERLKLSKASLQYAHVLQQEGQFARAAELVRAIHEEALRHPGSIDPNFSWSQIRRAGELQFAAETAEYFAAFPQPSEPRGVIFLAPRNVSQMRQYPLVVLMEMKRHGWAIVPLTKGVLPLEPTGNAKIDRFLGCLTADGRFDPRVAETFPDISGFEADVEQGRLRWNAISLDHILWEEAAINRRRYHAVFTCPALKPFLDRLVHWTKIHAILLSEIRDTLVADGARCGFLVLQQARLPEAMVRFYLEEFGSPDDYFCIHATNGYQNYFANFNEPVSTRMALRNMTRHRTLRTASAPEPGEFQAFYQKNQARGGELLQAVQEIIRARRATAGLSERLPEATACVNRILEWRQRGGKVACLFGKVVCDSSVPFDGGPAHANMKDWLNHAIESVRDSNTLLLIKPHPHEIRNEIGLFMTEHFPDLIDCDLPDNVILLGHRWFDVHDLLGLIDLGVVYNGTSAVELGVLDIPCVLSGHFAPIDHPIGHAVPQSRDHFRRLLRFEEKAIVAPDLKGRAAAWLSFMSGDGVARDYRYHARQITNKRLLPPWWFREDIERYLAEGDRNIELLAEEILATDASSAAPNLQAAQ
;
A
#
# COMPACT_ATOMS: atom_id res chain seq x y z
N MET A 1 39.52 -1.62 -52.44
CA MET A 1 39.35 -0.33 -51.72
C MET A 1 39.09 0.85 -52.65
N GLU A 2 39.92 1.13 -53.67
CA GLU A 2 39.67 2.27 -54.59
C GLU A 2 38.34 2.17 -55.37
N ARG A 3 37.93 0.98 -55.82
CA ARG A 3 36.62 0.77 -56.47
C ARG A 3 35.41 0.97 -55.55
N PHE A 4 35.59 0.99 -54.23
CA PHE A 4 34.53 1.26 -53.25
C PHE A 4 34.28 2.78 -53.07
N MET A 5 35.31 3.60 -53.29
CA MET A 5 35.26 5.06 -53.14
C MET A 5 34.55 5.76 -54.31
N THR A 6 34.50 5.13 -55.49
CA THR A 6 33.97 5.76 -56.71
C THR A 6 32.44 5.84 -56.75
N VAL A 7 31.72 4.99 -56.00
CA VAL A 7 30.24 4.93 -56.01
C VAL A 7 29.59 5.76 -54.89
N VAL A 8 30.31 6.05 -53.81
CA VAL A 8 29.79 6.79 -52.64
C VAL A 8 29.75 8.32 -52.86
N ASN A 9 30.52 8.86 -53.82
CA ASN A 9 30.69 10.30 -54.05
C ASN A 9 29.64 10.99 -54.95
N ALA A 10 28.60 10.30 -55.42
CA ALA A 10 27.53 10.95 -56.19
C ALA A 10 26.51 11.66 -55.25
N LYS A 11 26.55 12.99 -55.19
CA LYS A 11 25.57 13.83 -54.45
C LYS A 11 24.14 13.62 -55.01
N PRO A 12 23.12 13.35 -54.16
CA PRO A 12 21.75 13.25 -54.63
C PRO A 12 21.09 14.63 -54.77
N LYS A 13 20.38 14.85 -55.89
CA LYS A 13 19.41 15.95 -56.03
C LYS A 13 18.26 15.71 -55.06
N ARG A 14 17.87 16.77 -54.31
CA ARG A 14 16.78 16.76 -53.31
C ARG A 14 15.47 16.29 -53.96
N GLY A 15 14.92 15.15 -53.53
CA GLY A 15 13.58 14.71 -53.95
C GLY A 15 13.19 13.23 -53.73
N ARG A 16 14.14 12.29 -53.57
CA ARG A 16 13.83 10.85 -53.42
C ARG A 16 14.62 10.21 -52.26
N LEU A 17 14.22 10.44 -51.01
CA LEU A 17 15.02 10.04 -49.83
C LEU A 17 14.58 8.77 -49.10
N ARG A 18 13.36 8.23 -49.32
CA ARG A 18 12.88 7.05 -48.55
C ARG A 18 13.16 5.68 -49.19
N HIS A 19 13.22 5.57 -50.51
CA HIS A 19 13.46 4.28 -51.19
C HIS A 19 14.95 3.93 -51.38
N ASP A 20 15.83 4.92 -51.55
CA ASP A 20 17.23 4.71 -51.92
C ASP A 20 18.12 4.26 -50.73
N TRP A 21 17.82 4.73 -49.51
CA TRP A 21 18.54 4.29 -48.30
C TRP A 21 18.34 2.80 -48.02
N ARG A 22 17.12 2.29 -48.20
CA ARG A 22 16.78 0.88 -47.91
C ARG A 22 17.53 -0.05 -48.87
N TYR A 23 17.63 0.34 -50.13
CA TYR A 23 18.39 -0.38 -51.16
C TYR A 23 19.89 -0.33 -50.91
N ARG A 24 20.46 0.84 -50.59
CA ARG A 24 21.89 0.99 -50.25
C ARG A 24 22.26 0.28 -48.94
N PHE A 25 21.36 0.25 -47.96
CA PHE A 25 21.55 -0.49 -46.71
C PHE A 25 21.55 -2.00 -46.95
N VAL A 26 20.59 -2.51 -47.72
CA VAL A 26 20.51 -3.93 -48.10
C VAL A 26 21.75 -4.33 -48.91
N ALA A 27 22.10 -3.57 -49.95
CA ALA A 27 23.27 -3.84 -50.78
C ALA A 27 24.61 -3.71 -50.02
N GLY A 28 24.76 -2.70 -49.15
CA GLY A 28 25.95 -2.52 -48.32
C GLY A 28 26.08 -3.58 -47.22
N ARG A 29 24.95 -4.00 -46.64
CA ARG A 29 24.89 -5.11 -45.66
C ARG A 29 25.24 -6.43 -46.33
N ASP A 30 24.63 -6.76 -47.47
CA ASP A 30 24.84 -8.04 -48.13
C ASP A 30 26.30 -8.18 -48.59
N ARG A 31 26.87 -7.10 -49.10
CA ARG A 31 28.30 -7.05 -49.46
C ARG A 31 29.21 -7.21 -48.24
N LEU A 32 28.90 -6.55 -47.11
CA LEU A 32 29.65 -6.68 -45.87
C LEU A 32 29.57 -8.11 -45.29
N LEU A 33 28.40 -8.76 -45.35
CA LEU A 33 28.18 -10.12 -44.87
C LEU A 33 28.91 -11.16 -45.73
N THR A 34 28.94 -10.95 -47.05
CA THR A 34 29.75 -11.72 -48.01
C THR A 34 31.24 -11.54 -47.75
N GLU A 35 31.72 -10.30 -47.62
CA GLU A 35 33.14 -10.00 -47.37
C GLU A 35 33.65 -10.53 -46.01
N LEU A 36 32.75 -10.70 -45.03
CA LEU A 36 33.07 -11.26 -43.72
C LEU A 36 32.88 -12.79 -43.62
N GLY A 37 32.43 -13.47 -44.69
CA GLY A 37 32.25 -14.92 -44.73
C GLY A 37 31.12 -15.46 -43.83
N ILE A 38 30.07 -14.66 -43.58
CA ILE A 38 28.99 -14.96 -42.63
C ILE A 38 27.69 -15.43 -43.34
N GLU A 39 27.77 -15.71 -44.64
CA GLU A 39 26.61 -15.95 -45.52
C GLU A 39 25.70 -17.08 -45.04
N HIS A 40 26.29 -18.15 -44.50
CA HIS A 40 25.54 -19.33 -44.06
C HIS A 40 24.70 -19.09 -42.80
N TYR A 41 25.14 -18.19 -41.90
CA TYR A 41 24.40 -17.79 -40.69
C TYR A 41 23.36 -16.71 -41.01
N ALA A 42 23.68 -15.83 -41.98
CA ALA A 42 22.78 -14.79 -42.45
C ALA A 42 21.57 -15.35 -43.21
N LEU A 43 21.73 -16.46 -43.93
CA LEU A 43 20.64 -17.14 -44.66
C LEU A 43 19.67 -17.87 -43.71
N GLU A 44 20.13 -18.48 -42.62
CA GLU A 44 19.24 -19.00 -41.56
C GLU A 44 18.48 -17.87 -40.84
N LEU A 45 19.13 -16.72 -40.61
CA LEU A 45 18.50 -15.50 -40.09
C LEU A 45 17.50 -14.86 -41.08
N TYR A 46 17.63 -15.14 -42.38
CA TYR A 46 16.87 -14.51 -43.46
C TYR A 46 15.45 -15.09 -43.63
N GLY A 47 15.21 -16.33 -43.16
CA GLY A 47 13.87 -16.95 -43.16
C GLY A 47 12.82 -16.19 -42.33
N ALA A 48 13.23 -15.21 -41.52
CA ALA A 48 12.36 -14.41 -40.65
C ALA A 48 12.41 -12.90 -40.98
N TRP A 49 12.31 -12.53 -42.25
CA TRP A 49 12.37 -11.13 -42.73
C TRP A 49 11.12 -10.28 -42.43
N THR A 50 10.60 -10.39 -41.21
CA THR A 50 9.81 -9.36 -40.51
C THR A 50 10.41 -8.99 -39.14
N ALA A 51 11.60 -9.51 -38.81
CA ALA A 51 12.32 -9.21 -37.59
C ALA A 51 13.31 -8.03 -37.77
N SER A 52 13.10 -6.99 -36.96
CA SER A 52 13.68 -5.65 -37.02
C SER A 52 15.22 -5.57 -37.12
N HIS A 53 15.73 -4.51 -37.78
CA HIS A 53 17.12 -3.98 -37.79
C HIS A 53 17.92 -4.19 -36.48
N GLU A 54 17.23 -4.19 -35.35
CA GLU A 54 17.76 -4.45 -34.01
C GLU A 54 18.34 -5.85 -33.82
N ARG A 55 17.69 -6.91 -34.32
CA ARG A 55 18.21 -8.29 -34.21
C ARG A 55 19.51 -8.43 -35.00
N ILE A 56 19.58 -7.83 -36.18
CA ILE A 56 20.80 -7.86 -37.00
C ILE A 56 21.95 -7.17 -36.26
N VAL A 57 21.71 -6.00 -35.65
CA VAL A 57 22.75 -5.28 -34.89
C VAL A 57 23.17 -6.03 -33.63
N GLN A 58 22.22 -6.63 -32.90
CA GLN A 58 22.49 -7.43 -31.70
C GLN A 58 23.23 -8.72 -32.04
N SER A 59 22.77 -9.49 -33.03
CA SER A 59 23.46 -10.70 -33.49
C SER A 59 24.84 -10.42 -34.07
N LEU A 60 25.02 -9.27 -34.74
CA LEU A 60 26.35 -8.83 -35.19
C LEU A 60 27.28 -8.50 -34.01
N ALA A 61 26.74 -7.88 -32.95
CA ALA A 61 27.48 -7.65 -31.70
C ALA A 61 27.82 -8.97 -30.99
N GLU A 62 26.89 -9.93 -30.91
CA GLU A 62 27.13 -11.27 -30.36
C GLU A 62 28.20 -12.02 -31.14
N PHE A 63 28.11 -12.02 -32.47
CA PHE A 63 29.08 -12.64 -33.37
C PHE A 63 30.48 -12.04 -33.23
N THR A 64 30.58 -10.70 -33.19
CA THR A 64 31.88 -10.03 -33.06
C THR A 64 32.46 -10.10 -31.65
N ASN A 65 31.62 -10.19 -30.61
CA ASN A 65 32.06 -10.47 -29.25
C ASN A 65 32.71 -11.87 -29.15
N ALA A 66 32.15 -12.87 -29.84
CA ALA A 66 32.74 -14.20 -29.94
C ALA A 66 34.01 -14.25 -30.82
N ARG A 67 34.26 -13.23 -31.65
CA ARG A 67 35.40 -13.16 -32.59
C ARG A 67 36.02 -11.75 -32.62
N PRO A 68 36.78 -11.33 -31.59
CA PRO A 68 37.23 -9.95 -31.41
C PRO A 68 38.01 -9.36 -32.59
N LYS A 69 38.77 -10.20 -33.33
CA LYS A 69 39.53 -9.79 -34.52
C LYS A 69 38.66 -9.20 -35.64
N THR A 70 37.35 -9.42 -35.62
CA THR A 70 36.40 -8.94 -36.64
C THR A 70 35.72 -7.61 -36.29
N GLU A 71 35.87 -7.12 -35.05
CA GLU A 71 35.22 -5.89 -34.56
C GLU A 71 35.70 -4.65 -35.31
N ALA A 72 37.02 -4.50 -35.47
CA ALA A 72 37.60 -3.33 -36.17
C ALA A 72 37.07 -3.23 -37.61
N THR A 73 36.93 -4.37 -38.28
CA THR A 73 36.39 -4.49 -39.64
C THR A 73 34.91 -4.12 -39.70
N VAL A 74 34.09 -4.63 -38.78
CA VAL A 74 32.65 -4.30 -38.71
C VAL A 74 32.43 -2.83 -38.33
N GLY A 75 33.18 -2.33 -37.34
CA GLY A 75 33.13 -0.92 -36.93
C GLY A 75 33.53 0.03 -38.05
N PHE A 76 34.58 -0.29 -38.80
CA PHE A 76 35.01 0.47 -39.98
C PHE A 76 33.98 0.39 -41.11
N GLY A 77 33.44 -0.81 -41.41
CA GLY A 77 32.41 -1.00 -42.43
C GLY A 77 31.14 -0.19 -42.16
N LEU A 78 30.64 -0.19 -40.92
CA LEU A 78 29.48 0.61 -40.52
C LEU A 78 29.73 2.13 -40.62
N LYS A 79 30.96 2.57 -40.30
CA LYS A 79 31.39 3.96 -40.43
C LYS A 79 31.49 4.38 -41.90
N ALA A 80 32.11 3.54 -42.74
CA ALA A 80 32.30 3.78 -44.17
C ALA A 80 30.97 3.82 -44.94
N LEU A 81 29.97 3.04 -44.51
CA LEU A 81 28.61 3.07 -45.07
C LEU A 81 27.76 4.26 -44.59
N GLY A 82 28.32 5.18 -43.78
CA GLY A 82 27.61 6.34 -43.25
C GLY A 82 26.53 6.01 -42.22
N LEU A 83 26.48 4.78 -41.70
CA LEU A 83 25.44 4.27 -40.81
C LEU A 83 25.72 4.62 -39.34
N ARG A 84 25.94 5.92 -39.05
CA ARG A 84 26.34 6.42 -37.71
C ARG A 84 25.42 5.92 -36.58
N ARG A 85 24.11 5.84 -36.81
CA ARG A 85 23.13 5.30 -35.84
C ARG A 85 23.32 3.80 -35.58
N THR A 86 23.51 3.02 -36.63
CA THR A 86 23.75 1.58 -36.55
C THR A 86 25.08 1.29 -35.87
N GLN A 87 26.12 2.07 -36.18
CA GLN A 87 27.42 1.98 -35.54
C GLN A 87 27.33 2.22 -34.02
N LYS A 88 26.61 3.26 -33.59
CA LYS A 88 26.38 3.54 -32.16
C LYS A 88 25.62 2.41 -31.46
N LEU A 89 24.56 1.89 -32.07
CA LEU A 89 23.80 0.76 -31.52
C LEU A 89 24.61 -0.55 -31.47
N TYR A 90 25.45 -0.79 -32.47
CA TYR A 90 26.37 -1.92 -32.52
C TYR A 90 27.41 -1.85 -31.39
N GLN A 91 28.04 -0.68 -31.22
CA GLN A 91 29.00 -0.44 -30.15
C GLN A 91 28.35 -0.54 -28.76
N ALA A 92 27.15 0.02 -28.59
CA ALA A 92 26.36 -0.12 -27.36
C ALA A 92 26.01 -1.60 -27.08
N GLY A 93 25.62 -2.37 -28.10
CA GLY A 93 25.37 -3.80 -27.99
C GLY A 93 26.60 -4.60 -27.57
N LEU A 94 27.76 -4.32 -28.18
CA LEU A 94 29.04 -4.93 -27.81
C LEU A 94 29.45 -4.61 -26.38
N MET A 95 29.38 -3.34 -25.98
CA MET A 95 29.65 -2.92 -24.59
C MET A 95 28.77 -3.67 -23.60
N THR A 96 27.48 -3.82 -23.92
CA THR A 96 26.54 -4.56 -23.08
C THR A 96 26.92 -6.05 -22.97
N LEU A 97 27.36 -6.69 -24.04
CA LEU A 97 27.77 -8.10 -24.01
C LEU A 97 29.09 -8.32 -23.27
N ARG A 98 30.05 -7.40 -23.42
CA ARG A 98 31.33 -7.42 -22.70
C ARG A 98 31.16 -7.16 -21.21
N SER A 99 30.20 -6.30 -20.88
CA SER A 99 29.90 -5.99 -19.48
C SER A 99 29.46 -7.19 -18.65
N ARG A 100 28.99 -8.25 -19.31
CA ARG A 100 28.63 -9.54 -18.71
C ARG A 100 29.85 -10.40 -18.35
N GLN A 101 30.96 -10.26 -19.07
CA GLN A 101 32.13 -11.13 -18.93
C GLN A 101 33.15 -10.61 -17.91
N GLY A 102 33.05 -9.34 -17.51
CA GLY A 102 33.92 -8.73 -16.50
C GLY A 102 33.24 -8.61 -15.13
N ALA A 103 33.93 -9.04 -14.07
CA ALA A 103 33.49 -8.93 -12.68
C ALA A 103 33.82 -7.57 -12.02
N HIS A 104 34.06 -6.50 -12.80
CA HIS A 104 34.58 -5.22 -12.28
C HIS A 104 33.51 -4.11 -12.20
N HIS A 105 33.56 -3.33 -11.11
CA HIS A 105 32.67 -2.18 -10.83
C HIS A 105 32.70 -1.06 -11.90
N ASP A 106 33.76 -0.93 -12.70
CA ASP A 106 33.91 0.13 -13.74
C ASP A 106 33.06 -0.10 -15.00
N VAL A 107 32.38 -1.24 -15.07
CA VAL A 107 31.65 -1.70 -16.24
C VAL A 107 30.18 -1.25 -16.23
N LEU A 108 29.58 -1.07 -15.04
CA LEU A 108 28.17 -0.73 -14.90
C LEU A 108 27.80 0.66 -15.46
N PRO A 109 28.60 1.74 -15.26
CA PRO A 109 28.34 3.03 -15.91
C PRO A 109 28.28 2.92 -17.44
N GLN A 110 29.18 2.13 -18.05
CA GLN A 110 29.23 1.93 -19.50
C GLN A 110 28.01 1.18 -20.02
N LEU A 111 27.52 0.17 -19.28
CA LEU A 111 26.26 -0.50 -19.57
C LEU A 111 25.08 0.48 -19.56
N LEU A 112 25.01 1.36 -18.56
CA LEU A 112 23.93 2.33 -18.43
C LEU A 112 24.00 3.42 -19.51
N GLU A 113 25.19 3.88 -19.88
CA GLU A 113 25.41 4.76 -21.04
C GLU A 113 24.91 4.10 -22.34
N ALA A 114 25.24 2.81 -22.55
CA ALA A 114 24.74 2.05 -23.69
C ALA A 114 23.20 1.96 -23.69
N MET A 115 22.57 1.72 -22.53
CA MET A 115 21.11 1.70 -22.40
C MET A 115 20.47 3.07 -22.66
N ALA A 116 21.10 4.17 -22.24
CA ALA A 116 20.65 5.52 -22.57
C ALA A 116 20.74 5.83 -24.07
N GLU A 117 21.71 5.24 -24.79
CA GLU A 117 21.75 5.29 -26.26
C GLU A 117 20.60 4.50 -26.90
N PHE A 118 20.26 3.31 -26.39
CA PHE A 118 19.06 2.57 -26.82
C PHE A 118 17.78 3.36 -26.55
N GLU A 119 17.69 4.06 -25.40
CA GLU A 119 16.60 4.98 -25.07
C GLU A 119 16.50 6.10 -26.13
N ARG A 120 17.61 6.79 -26.40
CA ARG A 120 17.66 7.90 -27.36
C ARG A 120 17.17 7.49 -28.74
N PHE A 121 17.47 6.27 -29.16
CA PHE A 121 17.04 5.75 -30.45
C PHE A 121 15.69 5.04 -30.42
N ASN A 122 15.05 4.92 -29.25
CA ASN A 122 13.83 4.16 -29.00
C ASN A 122 13.93 2.73 -29.55
N ARG A 123 14.96 2.00 -29.11
CA ARG A 123 15.29 0.64 -29.54
C ARG A 123 15.41 -0.30 -28.33
N ALA A 124 15.22 -1.59 -28.59
CA ALA A 124 15.44 -2.62 -27.58
C ALA A 124 16.95 -2.78 -27.28
N ALA A 125 17.32 -2.75 -26.01
CA ALA A 125 18.61 -3.19 -25.52
C ALA A 125 18.72 -4.74 -25.56
N PRO A 126 19.90 -5.33 -25.31
CA PRO A 126 20.00 -6.77 -25.08
C PRO A 126 19.26 -7.18 -23.80
N LEU A 127 18.62 -8.36 -23.81
CA LEU A 127 17.83 -8.85 -22.66
C LEU A 127 18.70 -9.05 -21.40
N SER A 128 19.97 -9.44 -21.58
CA SER A 128 20.92 -9.57 -20.47
C SER A 128 21.17 -8.25 -19.72
N ALA A 129 21.13 -7.11 -20.43
CA ALA A 129 21.23 -5.78 -19.83
C ALA A 129 20.07 -5.52 -18.87
N ALA A 130 18.86 -5.80 -19.37
CA ALA A 130 17.63 -5.61 -18.63
C ALA A 130 17.56 -6.51 -17.38
N ARG A 131 18.02 -7.77 -17.51
CA ARG A 131 18.19 -8.70 -16.38
C ARG A 131 19.11 -8.13 -15.31
N ARG A 132 20.29 -7.64 -15.69
CA ARG A 132 21.25 -7.06 -14.74
C ARG A 132 20.68 -5.84 -14.03
N VAL A 133 19.99 -4.93 -14.76
CA VAL A 133 19.32 -3.78 -14.14
C VAL A 133 18.22 -4.20 -13.18
N ARG A 134 17.40 -5.20 -13.54
CA ARG A 134 16.37 -5.74 -12.65
C ARG A 134 16.97 -6.28 -11.35
N GLU A 135 18.01 -7.10 -11.45
CA GLU A 135 18.71 -7.68 -10.30
C GLU A 135 19.22 -6.59 -9.36
N LEU A 136 19.92 -5.59 -9.90
CA LEU A 136 20.43 -4.45 -9.13
C LEU A 136 19.32 -3.65 -8.46
N LEU A 137 18.21 -3.41 -9.15
CA LEU A 137 17.05 -2.71 -8.57
C LEU A 137 16.39 -3.49 -7.42
N SER A 138 16.59 -4.80 -7.33
CA SER A 138 15.88 -5.67 -6.39
C SER A 138 16.55 -5.75 -5.01
N THR A 139 17.86 -5.49 -4.88
CA THR A 139 18.61 -5.58 -3.61
C THR A 139 19.11 -4.22 -3.12
N ASP A 140 19.42 -4.08 -1.84
CA ASP A 140 19.94 -2.82 -1.28
C ASP A 140 21.34 -2.50 -1.82
N GLU A 141 22.25 -3.48 -1.83
CA GLU A 141 23.60 -3.34 -2.37
C GLU A 141 23.57 -2.97 -3.86
N GLY A 142 22.70 -3.66 -4.61
CA GLY A 142 22.52 -3.43 -6.03
C GLY A 142 21.98 -2.02 -6.34
N ARG A 143 21.05 -1.51 -5.51
CA ARG A 143 20.53 -0.14 -5.65
C ARG A 143 21.60 0.90 -5.38
N ASN A 144 22.47 0.69 -4.39
CA ASN A 144 23.59 1.58 -4.11
C ASN A 144 24.59 1.64 -5.28
N GLU A 145 24.97 0.49 -5.83
CA GLU A 145 25.79 0.43 -7.05
C GLU A 145 25.12 1.16 -8.23
N LEU A 146 23.82 0.94 -8.39
CA LEU A 146 23.05 1.54 -9.47
C LEU A 146 22.94 3.06 -9.35
N ALA A 147 22.78 3.60 -8.14
CA ALA A 147 22.73 5.04 -7.90
C ALA A 147 24.04 5.72 -8.32
N LEU A 148 25.18 5.15 -7.93
CA LEU A 148 26.51 5.66 -8.28
C LEU A 148 26.76 5.58 -9.80
N ALA A 149 26.47 4.43 -10.40
CA ALA A 149 26.71 4.21 -11.82
C ALA A 149 25.79 5.05 -12.72
N ALA A 150 24.51 5.17 -12.36
CA ALA A 150 23.57 6.04 -13.06
C ALA A 150 23.97 7.51 -12.93
N GLY A 151 24.55 7.91 -11.79
CA GLY A 151 25.16 9.23 -11.61
C GLY A 151 26.22 9.53 -12.65
N LYS A 152 27.22 8.65 -12.81
CA LYS A 152 28.27 8.80 -13.83
C LYS A 152 27.72 8.81 -15.26
N ALA A 153 26.73 7.97 -15.56
CA ALA A 153 26.12 7.92 -16.89
C ALA A 153 25.30 9.18 -17.23
N LEU A 154 24.72 9.84 -16.21
CA LEU A 154 23.98 11.10 -16.38
C LEU A 154 24.88 12.27 -16.79
N ASP A 155 26.19 12.25 -16.49
CA ASP A 155 27.12 13.30 -16.93
C ASP A 155 27.17 13.38 -18.47
N LYS A 156 27.04 12.24 -19.16
CA LYS A 156 27.00 12.18 -20.64
C LYS A 156 25.58 12.22 -21.20
N HIS A 157 24.59 11.83 -20.40
CA HIS A 157 23.18 11.72 -20.81
C HIS A 157 22.24 12.41 -19.80
N PRO A 158 22.38 13.73 -19.54
CA PRO A 158 21.68 14.44 -18.46
C PRO A 158 20.16 14.52 -18.64
N ASP A 159 19.70 14.16 -19.85
CA ASP A 159 18.32 14.24 -20.30
C ASP A 159 17.65 12.87 -20.47
N SER A 160 18.22 11.81 -19.88
CA SER A 160 17.67 10.45 -19.92
C SER A 160 16.66 10.22 -18.78
N PRO A 161 15.33 10.17 -19.04
CA PRO A 161 14.36 9.70 -18.05
C PRO A 161 14.66 8.33 -17.47
N PHE A 162 15.23 7.42 -18.28
CA PHE A 162 15.60 6.09 -17.80
C PHE A 162 16.66 6.16 -16.71
N LEU A 163 17.77 6.86 -16.93
CA LEU A 163 18.83 7.01 -15.94
C LEU A 163 18.38 7.83 -14.71
N ILE A 164 17.58 8.88 -14.92
CA ILE A 164 17.00 9.68 -13.83
C ILE A 164 16.12 8.79 -12.95
N TYR A 165 15.28 7.94 -13.53
CA TYR A 165 14.46 6.98 -12.79
C TYR A 165 15.32 6.02 -11.97
N LEU A 166 16.31 5.35 -12.60
CA LEU A 166 17.16 4.38 -11.89
C LEU A 166 17.88 5.03 -10.71
N ARG A 167 18.46 6.21 -10.92
CA ARG A 167 19.17 6.94 -9.86
C ARG A 167 18.23 7.41 -8.75
N SER A 168 17.13 8.07 -9.10
CA SER A 168 16.19 8.63 -8.10
C SER A 168 15.50 7.54 -7.28
N ALA A 169 15.06 6.44 -7.90
CA ALA A 169 14.46 5.33 -7.17
C ALA A 169 15.46 4.64 -6.23
N SER A 170 16.71 4.46 -6.67
CA SER A 170 17.77 3.91 -5.82
C SER A 170 18.15 4.83 -4.66
N LEU A 171 18.34 6.13 -4.91
CA LEU A 171 18.62 7.13 -3.85
C LEU A 171 17.49 7.18 -2.83
N ALA A 172 16.24 7.28 -3.30
CA ALA A 172 15.06 7.32 -2.45
C ALA A 172 14.98 6.09 -1.54
N LYS A 173 15.20 4.88 -2.10
CA LYS A 173 15.14 3.64 -1.31
C LYS A 173 16.34 3.47 -0.38
N GLY A 174 17.49 4.05 -0.73
CA GLY A 174 18.68 4.15 0.13
C GLY A 174 18.57 5.19 1.24
N GLY A 175 17.43 5.89 1.36
CA GLY A 175 17.17 6.90 2.39
C GLY A 175 17.51 8.34 1.99
N ASP A 176 18.08 8.56 0.81
CA ASP A 176 18.42 9.89 0.28
C ASP A 176 17.27 10.47 -0.56
N LEU A 177 16.15 10.74 0.10
CA LEU A 177 14.92 11.20 -0.52
C LEU A 177 15.03 12.62 -1.10
N SER A 178 15.77 13.50 -0.43
CA SER A 178 15.95 14.90 -0.88
C SER A 178 16.65 14.93 -2.24
N ASN A 179 17.81 14.28 -2.37
CA ASN A 179 18.53 14.27 -3.64
C ASN A 179 17.75 13.53 -4.73
N ALA A 180 16.98 12.49 -4.38
CA ALA A 180 16.09 11.82 -5.32
C ALA A 180 14.99 12.75 -5.84
N HIS A 181 14.36 13.53 -4.97
CA HIS A 181 13.34 14.50 -5.32
C HIS A 181 13.91 15.63 -6.20
N ASP A 182 15.00 16.26 -5.75
CA ASP A 182 15.64 17.38 -6.45
C ASP A 182 16.08 16.98 -7.85
N LEU A 183 16.64 15.78 -8.01
CA LEU A 183 17.05 15.25 -9.31
C LEU A 183 15.88 15.18 -10.30
N VAL A 184 14.73 14.66 -9.87
CA VAL A 184 13.56 14.49 -10.75
C VAL A 184 12.89 15.84 -11.00
N THR A 185 12.69 16.65 -9.97
CA THR A 185 12.06 17.98 -10.05
C THR A 185 12.86 18.92 -10.96
N ALA A 186 14.20 18.93 -10.85
CA ALA A 186 15.05 19.70 -11.75
C ALA A 186 14.89 19.26 -13.21
N ALA A 187 14.73 17.96 -13.49
CA ALA A 187 14.52 17.46 -14.84
C ALA A 187 13.12 17.79 -15.40
N ILE A 188 12.09 17.79 -14.54
CA ILE A 188 10.74 18.23 -14.89
C ILE A 188 10.76 19.72 -15.25
N ARG A 189 11.42 20.54 -14.40
CA ARG A 189 11.57 21.98 -14.61
C ARG A 189 12.22 22.32 -15.95
N ARG A 190 13.28 21.60 -16.35
CA ARG A 190 13.89 21.76 -17.69
C ARG A 190 12.91 21.49 -18.83
N CYS A 191 11.96 20.57 -18.67
CA CYS A 191 10.93 20.31 -19.68
C CYS A 191 9.88 21.43 -19.73
N GLN A 192 9.52 21.99 -18.57
CA GLN A 192 8.59 23.13 -18.47
C GLN A 192 9.20 24.39 -19.07
N GLU A 193 10.46 24.70 -18.75
CA GLU A 193 11.20 25.84 -19.30
C GLU A 193 11.32 25.73 -20.82
N ALA A 194 11.69 24.55 -21.35
CA ALA A 194 11.73 24.33 -22.80
C ALA A 194 10.36 24.55 -23.48
N THR A 195 9.27 24.16 -22.81
CA THR A 195 7.91 24.38 -23.32
C THR A 195 7.53 25.86 -23.28
N ALA A 196 7.85 26.55 -22.18
CA ALA A 196 7.63 27.99 -22.02
C ALA A 196 8.41 28.82 -23.05
N SER A 197 9.58 28.36 -23.50
CA SER A 197 10.33 28.96 -24.61
C SER A 197 9.82 28.59 -26.01
N GLY A 198 8.59 28.04 -26.13
CA GLY A 198 7.97 27.68 -27.41
C GLY A 198 8.47 26.37 -28.03
N ILE A 199 9.31 25.59 -27.33
CA ILE A 199 9.88 24.32 -27.82
C ILE A 199 9.01 23.15 -27.35
N LEU A 200 7.70 23.17 -27.64
CA LEU A 200 6.85 22.00 -27.38
C LEU A 200 7.04 20.97 -28.50
N THR A 201 7.67 19.83 -28.16
CA THR A 201 7.80 18.70 -29.09
C THR A 201 7.20 17.44 -28.47
N GLU A 202 6.71 16.51 -29.31
CA GLU A 202 6.26 15.18 -28.89
C GLU A 202 7.34 14.42 -28.09
N ARG A 203 8.62 14.78 -28.27
CA ARG A 203 9.74 14.23 -27.51
C ARG A 203 9.81 14.80 -26.10
N ILE A 204 9.57 16.09 -25.92
CA ILE A 204 9.54 16.77 -24.61
C ILE A 204 8.31 16.32 -23.81
N ASP A 205 7.14 16.23 -24.44
CA ASP A 205 5.93 15.70 -23.77
C ASP A 205 6.11 14.25 -23.27
N ARG A 206 6.63 13.35 -24.12
CA ARG A 206 6.94 11.97 -23.71
C ARG A 206 8.02 11.89 -22.63
N ARG A 207 8.96 12.82 -22.61
CA ARG A 207 9.98 12.93 -21.57
C ARG A 207 9.34 13.36 -20.25
N TYR A 208 8.55 14.43 -20.27
CA TYR A 208 7.82 14.96 -19.13
C TYR A 208 6.96 13.88 -18.45
N LYS A 209 6.13 13.17 -19.20
CA LYS A 209 5.27 12.08 -18.69
C LYS A 209 6.07 10.96 -17.98
N ARG A 210 7.27 10.63 -18.48
CA ARG A 210 8.14 9.64 -17.83
C ARG A 210 8.77 10.18 -16.55
N LEU A 211 9.17 11.45 -16.53
CA LEU A 211 9.71 12.10 -15.34
C LEU A 211 8.64 12.27 -14.25
N GLU A 212 7.41 12.63 -14.64
CA GLU A 212 6.26 12.65 -13.74
C GLU A 212 6.05 11.28 -13.10
N SER A 213 6.13 10.20 -13.89
CA SER A 213 6.05 8.86 -13.33
C SER A 213 7.25 8.49 -12.45
N ALA A 214 8.46 8.98 -12.72
CA ALA A 214 9.62 8.77 -11.85
C ALA A 214 9.43 9.50 -10.52
N TRP A 215 8.87 10.71 -10.56
CA TRP A 215 8.51 11.46 -9.35
C TRP A 215 7.48 10.71 -8.51
N ARG A 216 6.45 10.13 -9.15
CA ARG A 216 5.45 9.29 -8.45
C ARG A 216 6.08 8.10 -7.74
N VAL A 217 7.18 7.54 -8.27
CA VAL A 217 7.95 6.48 -7.60
C VAL A 217 8.67 7.02 -6.37
N VAL A 218 9.34 8.17 -6.48
CA VAL A 218 10.01 8.82 -5.33
C VAL A 218 9.00 9.15 -4.23
N ASP A 219 7.86 9.76 -4.58
CA ASP A 219 6.76 10.04 -3.65
C ASP A 219 6.19 8.76 -3.01
N TRP A 220 6.12 7.68 -3.78
CA TRP A 220 5.68 6.39 -3.26
C TRP A 220 6.66 5.82 -2.25
N ILE A 221 7.96 5.81 -2.59
CA ILE A 221 9.01 5.34 -1.67
C ILE A 221 8.98 6.18 -0.40
N SER A 222 8.92 7.51 -0.51
CA SER A 222 8.78 8.43 0.63
C SER A 222 7.64 8.02 1.57
N ARG A 223 6.45 7.76 1.00
CA ARG A 223 5.30 7.28 1.79
C ARG A 223 5.55 5.92 2.43
N ASP A 224 6.11 4.97 1.67
CA ASP A 224 6.38 3.63 2.18
C ASP A 224 7.46 3.67 3.29
N GLU A 225 8.38 4.64 3.26
CA GLU A 225 9.34 4.92 4.32
C GLU A 225 8.73 5.75 5.48
N ALA A 226 7.47 6.19 5.33
CA ALA A 226 6.76 7.10 6.22
C ALA A 226 7.49 8.45 6.46
N THR A 227 8.36 8.83 5.51
CA THR A 227 9.17 10.05 5.49
C THR A 227 8.75 10.95 4.33
N TRP A 228 9.48 12.04 4.11
CA TRP A 228 9.09 13.07 3.16
C TRP A 228 10.15 13.32 2.08
N SER A 229 9.70 13.53 0.84
CA SER A 229 10.59 13.73 -0.31
C SER A 229 11.20 15.13 -0.36
N ASP A 230 10.59 16.12 0.29
CA ASP A 230 11.11 17.50 0.36
C ASP A 230 11.77 17.86 1.71
N GLY A 231 12.00 16.86 2.59
CA GLY A 231 12.82 17.06 3.80
C GLY A 231 12.10 17.58 5.05
N SER A 232 10.77 17.55 5.13
CA SER A 232 10.01 18.06 6.27
C SER A 232 10.05 17.15 7.52
N ILE A 233 11.16 17.17 8.29
CA ILE A 233 11.09 16.98 9.74
C ILE A 233 10.87 18.38 10.33
N GLY A 234 9.63 18.67 10.75
CA GLY A 234 9.19 20.00 11.15
C GLY A 234 8.93 20.86 9.93
N THR A 235 7.66 21.10 9.60
CA THR A 235 7.24 22.01 8.52
C THR A 235 7.92 23.37 8.71
N PRO A 236 8.90 23.74 7.88
CA PRO A 236 9.44 25.08 7.90
C PRO A 236 8.44 26.01 7.20
N GLU A 237 8.57 27.31 7.41
CA GLU A 237 7.65 28.37 6.94
C GLU A 237 7.26 28.29 5.45
N TRP A 238 8.04 27.61 4.61
CA TRP A 238 7.76 27.38 3.19
C TRP A 238 6.72 26.28 2.90
N VAL A 239 6.25 25.54 3.92
CA VAL A 239 5.06 24.68 3.82
C VAL A 239 3.76 25.49 3.99
N ARG A 240 3.84 26.81 4.16
CA ARG A 240 2.81 27.68 3.57
C ARG A 240 2.91 27.53 2.06
N TYR A 241 2.11 26.64 1.49
CA TYR A 241 1.90 26.52 0.05
C TYR A 241 1.37 27.81 -0.60
N ASP A 242 1.20 28.89 0.17
CA ASP A 242 1.07 30.28 -0.28
C ASP A 242 2.36 30.82 -0.96
N GLY A 243 3.52 30.18 -0.75
CA GLY A 243 4.82 30.60 -1.28
C GLY A 243 5.15 30.15 -2.71
N LEU A 244 4.41 29.18 -3.27
CA LEU A 244 4.31 29.03 -4.73
C LEU A 244 3.18 29.92 -5.21
N ALA A 245 3.44 31.23 -5.09
CA ALA A 245 2.71 32.22 -5.88
C ALA A 245 2.62 31.70 -7.33
N PRO A 246 1.46 31.85 -7.99
CA PRO A 246 1.31 31.46 -9.38
C PRO A 246 2.44 32.09 -10.20
N PHE A 247 2.77 31.43 -11.31
CA PHE A 247 3.77 31.81 -12.32
C PHE A 247 3.65 33.27 -12.85
N ALA A 248 2.74 34.08 -12.32
CA ALA A 248 2.55 35.49 -12.63
C ALA A 248 3.38 36.47 -11.75
N ALA A 249 3.90 36.10 -10.57
CA ALA A 249 4.45 37.11 -9.63
C ALA A 249 5.98 37.12 -9.43
N ALA A 250 6.74 36.10 -9.88
CA ALA A 250 8.18 36.03 -9.64
C ALA A 250 9.05 36.77 -10.69
N HIS A 251 8.45 37.58 -11.57
CA HIS A 251 9.16 38.36 -12.60
C HIS A 251 9.53 39.79 -12.19
N ASN A 252 9.45 40.15 -10.90
CA ASN A 252 9.88 41.47 -10.44
C ASN A 252 10.70 41.40 -9.15
N ARG A 253 12.00 41.11 -9.29
CA ARG A 253 13.12 41.83 -8.63
C ARG A 253 14.46 41.19 -9.01
N ALA A 254 15.21 41.93 -9.85
CA ALA A 254 16.68 42.03 -10.00
C ALA A 254 17.54 40.77 -9.71
N SER A 255 18.45 40.30 -10.55
CA SER A 255 19.12 40.86 -11.71
C SER A 255 19.82 39.72 -12.46
N THR A 256 19.62 39.65 -13.76
CA THR A 256 20.59 39.29 -14.81
C THR A 256 19.80 39.40 -16.10
N SER A 257 19.95 40.55 -16.75
CA SER A 257 19.62 40.75 -18.14
C SER A 257 20.28 39.64 -18.96
N ASP A 258 19.52 39.04 -19.89
CA ASP A 258 19.98 38.35 -21.12
C ASP A 258 19.21 37.05 -21.45
N ALA A 259 17.88 37.01 -21.30
CA ALA A 259 17.14 35.81 -21.69
C ALA A 259 15.74 35.99 -22.29
N TYR A 260 15.37 37.13 -22.88
CA TYR A 260 14.20 37.21 -23.79
C TYR A 260 14.38 38.34 -24.83
N PRO A 261 14.58 38.05 -26.13
CA PRO A 261 14.35 39.04 -27.17
C PRO A 261 12.83 39.15 -27.35
N ASP A 262 12.31 40.37 -27.19
CA ASP A 262 10.89 40.75 -27.11
C ASP A 262 10.20 40.34 -25.80
N GLY A 263 9.90 41.33 -24.95
CA GLY A 263 9.32 41.19 -23.61
C GLY A 263 7.88 40.66 -23.54
N GLN A 264 7.60 39.51 -24.17
CA GLN A 264 6.40 38.73 -23.94
C GLN A 264 6.69 37.66 -22.87
N SER A 265 6.07 37.78 -21.69
CA SER A 265 5.97 36.63 -20.79
C SER A 265 5.23 35.50 -21.51
N PRO A 266 5.70 34.25 -21.42
CA PRO A 266 4.99 33.13 -22.01
C PRO A 266 3.59 33.00 -21.40
N ASP A 267 2.61 32.67 -22.24
CA ASP A 267 1.22 32.50 -21.87
C ASP A 267 1.08 31.39 -20.80
N PRO A 268 0.49 31.66 -19.61
CA PRO A 268 0.20 30.64 -18.60
C PRO A 268 -0.61 29.45 -19.14
N GLU A 269 -1.36 29.63 -20.23
CA GLU A 269 -2.11 28.57 -20.91
C GLU A 269 -1.22 27.53 -21.62
N GLN A 270 0.06 27.82 -21.89
CA GLN A 270 0.97 26.92 -22.62
C GLN A 270 1.92 26.11 -21.72
N MET A 271 1.83 26.22 -20.40
CA MET A 271 2.74 25.56 -19.46
C MET A 271 2.27 24.17 -19.01
N LEU A 272 3.18 23.19 -19.01
CA LEU A 272 2.92 21.86 -18.45
C LEU A 272 2.67 21.97 -16.93
N VAL A 273 1.43 21.74 -16.51
CA VAL A 273 1.02 21.76 -15.10
C VAL A 273 1.40 20.45 -14.42
N PHE A 274 2.12 20.54 -13.30
CA PHE A 274 2.48 19.36 -12.52
C PHE A 274 1.35 18.92 -11.58
N SER A 275 0.34 18.27 -12.14
CA SER A 275 -0.91 17.93 -11.45
C SER A 275 -0.73 16.97 -10.26
N GLU A 276 0.29 16.10 -10.28
CA GLU A 276 0.63 15.26 -9.12
C GLU A 276 1.02 16.06 -7.89
N GLN A 277 1.77 17.15 -8.07
CA GLN A 277 2.16 18.02 -6.97
C GLN A 277 0.93 18.71 -6.34
N LEU A 278 -0.04 19.12 -7.17
CA LEU A 278 -1.27 19.75 -6.69
C LEU A 278 -2.13 18.79 -5.85
N ILE A 279 -2.41 17.59 -6.37
CA ILE A 279 -3.25 16.61 -5.66
C ILE A 279 -2.56 16.12 -4.38
N GLN A 280 -1.26 15.86 -4.41
CA GLN A 280 -0.54 15.37 -3.24
C GLN A 280 -0.29 16.50 -2.22
N GLY A 281 -0.14 17.74 -2.66
CA GLY A 281 -0.02 18.92 -1.80
C GLY A 281 -1.34 19.43 -1.21
N ARG A 282 -2.44 18.66 -1.32
CA ARG A 282 -3.79 19.04 -0.85
C ARG A 282 -4.36 20.32 -1.49
N GLN A 283 -3.83 20.76 -2.63
CA GLN A 283 -4.34 21.91 -3.40
C GLN A 283 -5.45 21.46 -4.35
N HIS A 284 -6.53 20.92 -3.78
CA HIS A 284 -7.53 20.18 -4.55
C HIS A 284 -8.31 21.05 -5.54
N GLU A 285 -8.63 22.30 -5.18
CA GLU A 285 -9.30 23.24 -6.09
C GLU A 285 -8.46 23.49 -7.35
N ARG A 286 -7.18 23.85 -7.18
CA ARG A 286 -6.23 24.04 -8.29
C ARG A 286 -6.02 22.77 -9.11
N TYR A 287 -6.05 21.60 -8.46
CA TYR A 287 -6.01 20.32 -9.16
C TYR A 287 -7.24 20.13 -10.07
N LEU A 288 -8.43 20.44 -9.57
CA LEU A 288 -9.67 20.36 -10.36
C LEU A 288 -9.70 21.38 -11.49
N GLU A 289 -9.18 22.59 -11.29
CA GLU A 289 -8.99 23.59 -12.37
C GLU A 289 -8.05 23.07 -13.47
N ALA A 290 -6.94 22.42 -13.09
CA ALA A 290 -6.04 21.78 -14.04
C ALA A 290 -6.75 20.64 -14.81
N CYS A 291 -7.50 19.79 -14.11
CA CYS A 291 -8.29 18.75 -14.76
C CYS A 291 -9.38 19.33 -15.67
N LYS A 292 -10.00 20.46 -15.32
CA LYS A 292 -11.02 21.08 -16.18
C LYS A 292 -10.39 21.60 -17.48
N ARG A 293 -9.24 22.26 -17.41
CA ARG A 293 -8.46 22.65 -18.60
C ARG A 293 -8.09 21.44 -19.46
N ASP A 294 -7.52 20.39 -18.84
CA ASP A 294 -7.19 19.13 -19.53
C ASP A 294 -8.44 18.50 -20.19
N PHE A 295 -9.61 18.63 -19.56
CA PHE A 295 -10.86 18.13 -20.11
C PHE A 295 -11.27 18.93 -21.33
N ASP A 296 -11.20 20.26 -21.26
CA ASP A 296 -11.57 21.16 -22.36
C ASP A 296 -10.64 20.95 -23.57
N ASP A 297 -9.34 20.80 -23.33
CA ASP A 297 -8.29 20.55 -24.35
C ASP A 297 -8.28 19.12 -24.91
N ALA A 298 -8.88 18.15 -24.20
CA ALA A 298 -8.81 16.75 -24.59
C ALA A 298 -9.58 16.46 -25.89
N ASP A 299 -8.84 16.01 -26.91
CA ASP A 299 -9.40 15.55 -28.17
C ASP A 299 -10.04 14.14 -28.07
N GLY A 300 -11.34 14.10 -28.32
CA GLY A 300 -12.09 12.85 -28.43
C GLY A 300 -12.62 12.30 -27.10
N LEU A 301 -13.61 11.41 -27.22
CA LEU A 301 -14.42 10.98 -26.08
C LEU A 301 -13.61 10.19 -25.04
N PHE A 302 -12.72 9.30 -25.48
CA PHE A 302 -11.93 8.48 -24.56
C PHE A 302 -10.92 9.30 -23.73
N ALA A 303 -10.34 10.36 -24.33
CA ALA A 303 -9.44 11.26 -23.61
C ALA A 303 -10.21 12.06 -22.55
N LYS A 304 -11.39 12.61 -22.90
CA LYS A 304 -12.26 13.30 -21.94
C LYS A 304 -12.70 12.38 -20.79
N PHE A 305 -13.07 11.13 -21.04
CA PHE A 305 -13.36 10.16 -19.97
C PHE A 305 -12.19 9.90 -19.04
N LYS A 306 -10.97 9.84 -19.57
CA LYS A 306 -9.77 9.71 -18.74
C LYS A 306 -9.67 10.88 -17.75
N VAL A 307 -9.92 12.10 -18.22
CA VAL A 307 -9.86 13.30 -17.36
C VAL A 307 -10.97 13.31 -16.32
N VAL A 308 -12.20 12.91 -16.68
CA VAL A 308 -13.31 12.74 -15.71
C VAL A 308 -12.93 11.78 -14.58
N ARG A 309 -12.25 10.68 -14.92
CA ARG A 309 -11.73 9.75 -13.91
C ARG A 309 -10.60 10.35 -13.08
N ASP A 310 -9.72 11.12 -13.70
CA ASP A 310 -8.62 11.80 -13.00
C ASP A 310 -9.18 12.82 -12.00
N MET A 311 -10.29 13.53 -12.29
CA MET A 311 -10.98 14.40 -11.32
C MET A 311 -11.42 13.68 -10.04
N MET A 312 -11.89 12.42 -10.16
CA MET A 312 -12.33 11.61 -9.02
C MET A 312 -11.18 10.93 -8.26
N ARG A 313 -9.93 11.17 -8.66
CA ARG A 313 -8.77 10.53 -8.04
C ARG A 313 -8.58 11.01 -6.61
N GLU A 314 -8.39 10.06 -5.70
CA GLU A 314 -8.04 10.37 -4.32
C GLU A 314 -6.53 10.56 -4.17
N ALA A 315 -6.15 11.62 -3.45
CA ALA A 315 -4.78 11.85 -3.02
C ALA A 315 -4.35 10.76 -2.03
N ARG A 316 -3.04 10.44 -2.00
CA ARG A 316 -2.50 9.55 -0.94
C ARG A 316 -2.54 10.23 0.43
N ARG A 317 -2.53 11.56 0.43
CA ARG A 317 -2.76 12.43 1.57
C ARG A 317 -4.21 12.89 1.51
N PRO A 318 -5.13 12.23 2.24
CA PRO A 318 -6.55 12.52 2.09
C PRO A 318 -6.85 13.97 2.47
N ILE A 319 -7.93 14.48 1.89
CA ILE A 319 -8.63 15.68 2.32
C ILE A 319 -9.92 15.28 3.03
N VAL A 320 -10.58 16.26 3.66
CA VAL A 320 -11.83 16.07 4.41
C VAL A 320 -12.93 15.41 3.58
N SER A 321 -13.16 15.89 2.36
CA SER A 321 -14.23 15.41 1.49
C SER A 321 -13.86 15.60 0.02
N TYR A 322 -14.25 14.63 -0.82
CA TYR A 322 -14.08 14.67 -2.27
C TYR A 322 -15.38 15.01 -3.01
N ARG A 323 -16.38 15.57 -2.32
CA ARG A 323 -17.68 15.93 -2.92
C ARG A 323 -17.52 16.83 -4.15
N ALA A 324 -16.73 17.90 -4.03
CA ALA A 324 -16.45 18.83 -5.13
C ALA A 324 -15.82 18.13 -6.36
N ALA A 325 -14.89 17.20 -6.15
CA ALA A 325 -14.32 16.38 -7.23
C ALA A 325 -15.37 15.55 -7.95
N TYR A 326 -16.26 14.90 -7.21
CA TYR A 326 -17.33 14.07 -7.78
C TYR A 326 -18.40 14.92 -8.48
N ASP A 327 -18.68 16.12 -7.99
CA ASP A 327 -19.62 17.05 -8.63
C ASP A 327 -19.04 17.61 -9.94
N ALA A 328 -17.75 17.99 -9.95
CA ALA A 328 -17.05 18.39 -11.17
C ALA A 328 -16.98 17.25 -12.21
N ALA A 329 -16.65 16.04 -11.77
CA ALA A 329 -16.62 14.86 -12.62
C ALA A 329 -18.01 14.53 -13.18
N ARG A 330 -19.06 14.65 -12.36
CA ARG A 330 -20.45 14.47 -12.80
C ARG A 330 -20.82 15.50 -13.85
N ALA A 331 -20.58 16.79 -13.62
CA ALA A 331 -20.87 17.84 -14.59
C ALA A 331 -20.17 17.58 -15.95
N CYS A 332 -18.89 17.18 -15.92
CA CYS A 332 -18.16 16.85 -17.15
C CYS A 332 -18.67 15.55 -17.81
N PHE A 333 -19.11 14.54 -17.04
CA PHE A 333 -19.71 13.33 -17.60
C PHE A 333 -21.07 13.60 -18.26
N GLU A 334 -21.89 14.48 -17.66
CA GLU A 334 -23.15 14.97 -18.22
C GLU A 334 -22.94 15.71 -19.54
N GLU A 335 -21.90 16.55 -19.66
CA GLU A 335 -21.53 17.20 -20.92
C GLU A 335 -21.24 16.18 -22.04
N LEU A 336 -20.69 15.01 -21.69
CA LEU A 336 -20.41 13.93 -22.63
C LEU A 336 -21.62 13.05 -22.96
N ARG A 337 -22.74 13.20 -22.23
CA ARG A 337 -23.95 12.36 -22.35
C ARG A 337 -24.42 12.17 -23.79
N PRO A 338 -24.67 13.23 -24.58
CA PRO A 338 -25.16 13.06 -25.95
C PRO A 338 -24.21 12.24 -26.83
N ARG A 339 -22.91 12.27 -26.54
CA ARG A 339 -21.88 11.58 -27.34
C ARG A 339 -21.87 10.10 -27.04
N TRP A 340 -21.90 9.70 -25.77
CA TRP A 340 -21.88 8.28 -25.41
C TRP A 340 -23.26 7.63 -25.56
N GLU A 341 -24.35 8.36 -25.39
CA GLU A 341 -25.71 7.85 -25.66
C GLU A 341 -25.86 7.45 -27.13
N ARG A 342 -25.37 8.28 -28.07
CA ARG A 342 -25.32 7.91 -29.49
C ARG A 342 -24.54 6.62 -29.73
N LEU A 343 -23.44 6.38 -29.00
CA LEU A 343 -22.68 5.13 -29.12
C LEU A 343 -23.43 3.93 -28.54
N ALA A 344 -24.30 4.17 -27.56
CA ALA A 344 -25.10 3.16 -26.88
C ALA A 344 -26.37 2.78 -27.68
N GLU A 345 -26.84 3.63 -28.60
CA GLU A 345 -28.00 3.35 -29.45
C GLU A 345 -27.80 2.08 -30.29
N PHE A 346 -28.80 1.19 -30.25
CA PHE A 346 -28.76 -0.08 -30.97
C PHE A 346 -28.67 0.11 -32.49
N SER A 347 -29.39 1.10 -33.03
CA SER A 347 -29.34 1.49 -34.45
C SER A 347 -27.93 1.93 -34.87
N TYR A 348 -27.23 2.69 -34.02
CA TYR A 348 -25.86 3.10 -34.29
C TYR A 348 -24.90 1.89 -34.25
N ILE A 349 -25.04 1.02 -33.25
CA ILE A 349 -24.27 -0.23 -33.15
C ILE A 349 -24.46 -1.09 -34.40
N ASP A 350 -25.69 -1.24 -34.88
CA ASP A 350 -26.01 -2.01 -36.08
C ASP A 350 -25.39 -1.39 -37.34
N SER A 351 -25.49 -0.06 -37.51
CA SER A 351 -24.91 0.65 -38.65
C SER A 351 -23.37 0.55 -38.76
N ARG A 352 -22.70 0.23 -37.64
CA ARG A 352 -21.24 0.12 -37.54
C ARG A 352 -20.77 -1.33 -37.39
N ALA A 353 -21.67 -2.31 -37.40
CA ALA A 353 -21.34 -3.72 -37.25
C ALA A 353 -20.30 -4.15 -38.30
N GLY A 354 -19.22 -4.80 -37.86
CA GLY A 354 -18.11 -5.20 -38.75
C GLY A 354 -17.09 -4.10 -39.07
N SER A 355 -17.29 -2.85 -38.63
CA SER A 355 -16.30 -1.78 -38.81
C SER A 355 -15.10 -1.91 -37.86
N SER A 356 -13.95 -1.38 -38.28
CA SER A 356 -12.75 -1.29 -37.43
C SER A 356 -12.94 -0.40 -36.19
N ALA A 357 -13.94 0.49 -36.20
CA ALA A 357 -14.27 1.41 -35.11
C ALA A 357 -14.96 0.71 -33.93
N MET A 358 -15.55 -0.48 -34.11
CA MET A 358 -16.38 -1.14 -33.09
C MET A 358 -15.60 -1.44 -31.79
N ARG A 359 -14.33 -1.81 -31.91
CA ARG A 359 -13.44 -2.00 -30.75
C ARG A 359 -13.28 -0.70 -29.94
N ALA A 360 -13.13 0.44 -30.61
CA ALA A 360 -12.98 1.73 -29.94
C ALA A 360 -14.30 2.13 -29.25
N ASN A 361 -15.44 1.92 -29.90
CA ASN A 361 -16.76 2.19 -29.33
C ASN A 361 -17.01 1.38 -28.06
N ALA A 362 -16.75 0.07 -28.08
CA ALA A 362 -16.92 -0.77 -26.89
C ALA A 362 -16.01 -0.34 -25.73
N ARG A 363 -14.79 0.11 -26.01
CA ARG A 363 -13.91 0.67 -24.96
C ARG A 363 -14.42 1.98 -24.40
N GLN A 364 -15.03 2.83 -25.22
CA GLN A 364 -15.64 4.08 -24.78
C GLN A 364 -16.88 3.82 -23.92
N LEU A 365 -17.75 2.90 -24.33
CA LEU A 365 -18.92 2.48 -23.55
C LEU A 365 -18.51 1.78 -22.24
N ALA A 366 -17.48 0.94 -22.27
CA ALA A 366 -16.93 0.31 -21.08
C ALA A 366 -16.38 1.34 -20.08
N GLU A 367 -15.70 2.38 -20.57
CA GLU A 367 -15.20 3.45 -19.70
C GLU A 367 -16.35 4.32 -19.16
N ALA A 368 -17.35 4.63 -19.99
CA ALA A 368 -18.56 5.32 -19.55
C ALA A 368 -19.27 4.54 -18.44
N LEU A 369 -19.40 3.20 -18.57
CA LEU A 369 -20.02 2.35 -17.56
C LEU A 369 -19.25 2.41 -16.23
N ARG A 370 -17.91 2.35 -16.27
CA ARG A 370 -17.08 2.47 -15.06
C ARG A 370 -17.25 3.82 -14.37
N ILE A 371 -17.30 4.91 -15.15
CA ILE A 371 -17.54 6.26 -14.62
C ILE A 371 -18.94 6.36 -14.01
N ALA A 372 -19.98 5.88 -14.71
CA ALA A 372 -21.35 5.88 -14.22
C ALA A 372 -21.50 5.09 -12.91
N ARG A 373 -20.86 3.92 -12.80
CA ARG A 373 -20.81 3.13 -11.55
C ARG A 373 -20.07 3.87 -10.43
N GLN A 374 -18.96 4.54 -10.72
CA GLN A 374 -18.22 5.31 -9.71
C GLN A 374 -19.00 6.54 -9.25
N LEU A 375 -19.72 7.20 -10.15
CA LEU A 375 -20.59 8.35 -9.87
C LEU A 375 -21.96 7.96 -9.29
N GLN A 376 -22.29 6.66 -9.23
CA GLN A 376 -23.57 6.13 -8.74
C GLN A 376 -24.77 6.64 -9.56
N LEU A 377 -24.69 6.51 -10.89
CA LEU A 377 -25.73 6.91 -11.85
C LEU A 377 -26.50 5.68 -12.35
N GLU A 378 -27.39 5.12 -11.53
CA GLU A 378 -28.02 3.80 -11.78
C GLU A 378 -28.74 3.68 -13.15
N ALA A 379 -29.48 4.72 -13.56
CA ALA A 379 -30.15 4.71 -14.87
C ALA A 379 -29.17 4.64 -16.06
N ASP A 380 -27.99 5.26 -15.91
CA ASP A 380 -26.95 5.23 -16.93
C ASP A 380 -26.20 3.90 -16.92
N VAL A 381 -25.94 3.35 -15.73
CA VAL A 381 -25.39 2.01 -15.56
C VAL A 381 -26.26 0.99 -16.31
N GLU A 382 -27.55 0.97 -16.04
CA GLU A 382 -28.47 0.03 -16.67
C GLU A 382 -28.49 0.17 -18.21
N ARG A 383 -28.55 1.41 -18.71
CA ARG A 383 -28.53 1.68 -20.16
C ARG A 383 -27.23 1.20 -20.81
N LEU A 384 -26.09 1.51 -20.20
CA LEU A 384 -24.77 1.14 -20.71
C LEU A 384 -24.55 -0.37 -20.68
N GLU A 385 -25.02 -1.06 -19.63
CA GLU A 385 -24.99 -2.53 -19.54
C GLU A 385 -25.81 -3.18 -20.65
N ARG A 386 -27.07 -2.75 -20.87
CA ARG A 386 -27.90 -3.27 -21.98
C ARG A 386 -27.22 -3.09 -23.33
N SER A 387 -26.58 -1.93 -23.55
CA SER A 387 -25.91 -1.59 -24.80
C SER A 387 -24.64 -2.40 -25.03
N LEU A 388 -23.82 -2.59 -24.00
CA LEU A 388 -22.65 -3.45 -24.06
C LEU A 388 -23.03 -4.91 -24.27
N LEU A 389 -24.11 -5.39 -23.64
CA LEU A 389 -24.62 -6.74 -23.83
C LEU A 389 -25.11 -6.95 -25.28
N TYR A 390 -25.88 -5.99 -25.81
CA TYR A 390 -26.32 -6.01 -27.20
C TYR A 390 -25.14 -6.07 -28.17
N LEU A 391 -24.13 -5.21 -27.95
CA LEU A 391 -22.92 -5.15 -28.76
C LEU A 391 -22.12 -6.46 -28.69
N ALA A 392 -21.95 -7.05 -27.49
CA ALA A 392 -21.25 -8.32 -27.30
C ALA A 392 -21.95 -9.49 -28.01
N GLY A 393 -23.29 -9.43 -28.15
CA GLY A 393 -24.08 -10.42 -28.86
C GLY A 393 -23.95 -10.41 -30.38
N LYS A 394 -23.33 -9.38 -30.99
CA LYS A 394 -23.25 -9.24 -32.45
C LYS A 394 -22.14 -10.10 -33.05
N PRO A 395 -22.45 -11.06 -33.94
CA PRO A 395 -21.41 -11.91 -34.58
C PRO A 395 -20.37 -11.12 -35.37
N ALA A 396 -20.73 -9.95 -35.91
CA ALA A 396 -19.82 -9.08 -36.64
C ALA A 396 -18.92 -8.20 -35.74
N ALA A 397 -19.09 -8.23 -34.42
CA ALA A 397 -18.40 -7.37 -33.44
C ALA A 397 -17.41 -8.13 -32.53
N VAL A 398 -16.87 -9.27 -32.99
CA VAL A 398 -15.94 -10.12 -32.19
C VAL A 398 -14.76 -9.36 -31.61
N THR A 399 -14.26 -8.32 -32.28
CA THR A 399 -13.14 -7.49 -31.79
C THR A 399 -13.48 -6.59 -30.61
N ALA A 400 -14.78 -6.41 -30.33
CA ALA A 400 -15.33 -5.57 -29.28
C ALA A 400 -15.88 -6.38 -28.10
N LEU A 401 -16.16 -7.67 -28.34
CA LEU A 401 -16.60 -8.66 -27.36
C LEU A 401 -15.80 -8.63 -26.06
N TRP A 402 -14.46 -8.64 -26.14
CA TRP A 402 -13.59 -8.77 -24.97
C TRP A 402 -13.71 -7.60 -24.00
N SER A 403 -13.71 -6.37 -24.52
CA SER A 403 -13.89 -5.17 -23.71
C SER A 403 -15.31 -5.08 -23.15
N ALA A 404 -16.32 -5.50 -23.91
CA ALA A 404 -17.71 -5.48 -23.45
C ALA A 404 -17.97 -6.51 -22.34
N CYS A 405 -17.59 -7.77 -22.54
CA CYS A 405 -17.73 -8.81 -21.52
C CYS A 405 -16.96 -8.47 -20.24
N ASN A 406 -15.75 -7.93 -20.35
CA ASN A 406 -14.99 -7.50 -19.18
C ASN A 406 -15.61 -6.30 -18.45
N ALA A 407 -16.32 -5.41 -19.14
CA ALA A 407 -16.97 -4.27 -18.50
C ALA A 407 -18.28 -4.67 -17.79
N LEU A 408 -19.00 -5.63 -18.38
CA LEU A 408 -20.24 -6.17 -17.83
C LEU A 408 -20.02 -6.94 -16.54
N VAL A 409 -18.94 -7.71 -16.47
CA VAL A 409 -18.55 -8.43 -15.25
C VAL A 409 -17.61 -7.54 -14.44
N ASP A 410 -18.05 -7.05 -13.29
CA ASP A 410 -17.17 -6.39 -12.34
C ASP A 410 -17.01 -7.19 -11.05
N ASP A 411 -16.34 -6.59 -10.07
CA ASP A 411 -16.16 -7.16 -8.74
C ASP A 411 -17.36 -6.94 -7.81
N LYS A 412 -18.48 -6.39 -8.31
CA LYS A 412 -19.67 -6.01 -7.54
C LYS A 412 -20.92 -6.84 -7.88
N THR A 413 -21.07 -7.35 -9.11
CA THR A 413 -22.24 -8.17 -9.49
C THR A 413 -21.90 -9.45 -10.28
N ASP A 414 -22.60 -10.53 -9.97
CA ASP A 414 -22.49 -11.82 -10.68
C ASP A 414 -23.51 -11.94 -11.83
N ALA A 415 -24.39 -10.95 -12.01
CA ALA A 415 -25.55 -11.01 -12.92
C ALA A 415 -25.20 -11.37 -14.37
N TYR A 416 -24.01 -11.00 -14.85
CA TYR A 416 -23.58 -11.21 -16.24
C TYR A 416 -22.57 -12.35 -16.43
N ILE A 417 -22.20 -13.09 -15.37
CA ILE A 417 -21.20 -14.17 -15.47
C ILE A 417 -21.64 -15.25 -16.48
N GLY A 418 -22.80 -15.86 -16.28
CA GLY A 418 -23.30 -16.93 -17.16
C GLY A 418 -23.48 -16.47 -18.61
N THR A 419 -24.06 -15.28 -18.79
CA THR A 419 -24.31 -14.68 -20.12
C THR A 419 -23.02 -14.41 -20.87
N THR A 420 -22.01 -13.82 -20.22
CA THR A 420 -20.73 -13.51 -20.88
C THR A 420 -19.92 -14.77 -21.20
N ILE A 421 -19.99 -15.82 -20.37
CA ILE A 421 -19.42 -17.14 -20.69
C ILE A 421 -20.03 -17.70 -21.98
N ALA A 422 -21.37 -17.68 -22.10
CA ALA A 422 -22.05 -18.17 -23.29
C ALA A 422 -21.69 -17.36 -24.55
N LEU A 423 -21.50 -16.04 -24.42
CA LEU A 423 -21.07 -15.17 -25.52
C LEU A 423 -19.63 -15.47 -25.96
N VAL A 424 -18.70 -15.59 -25.00
CA VAL A 424 -17.30 -15.91 -25.29
C VAL A 424 -17.16 -17.31 -25.91
N ALA A 425 -17.94 -18.29 -25.46
CA ALA A 425 -17.94 -19.63 -26.04
C ALA A 425 -18.36 -19.65 -27.53
N LYS A 426 -19.21 -18.70 -27.96
CA LYS A 426 -19.63 -18.56 -29.37
C LYS A 426 -18.60 -17.81 -30.23
N ALA A 427 -17.55 -17.24 -29.64
CA ALA A 427 -16.55 -16.48 -30.37
C ALA A 427 -15.73 -17.40 -31.29
N ARG A 428 -15.75 -17.10 -32.60
CA ARG A 428 -15.01 -17.90 -33.60
C ARG A 428 -13.51 -17.62 -33.66
N ARG A 429 -13.01 -16.59 -32.95
CA ARG A 429 -11.61 -16.15 -32.99
C ARG A 429 -11.13 -15.79 -31.59
N ALA A 430 -9.89 -16.16 -31.28
CA ALA A 430 -9.22 -15.78 -30.03
C ALA A 430 -8.80 -14.29 -30.03
N PRO A 431 -8.62 -13.66 -28.86
CA PRO A 431 -8.09 -12.29 -28.77
C PRO A 431 -6.67 -12.22 -29.35
N GLN A 432 -6.41 -11.21 -30.19
CA GLN A 432 -5.13 -11.07 -30.90
C GLN A 432 -4.37 -9.80 -30.53
N ALA A 433 -5.05 -8.75 -30.08
CA ALA A 433 -4.42 -7.51 -29.65
C ALA A 433 -4.04 -7.59 -28.17
N VAL A 434 -2.92 -6.98 -27.77
CA VAL A 434 -2.46 -6.92 -26.37
C VAL A 434 -3.55 -6.44 -25.41
N SER A 435 -4.33 -5.44 -25.82
CA SER A 435 -5.44 -4.93 -25.01
C SER A 435 -6.59 -5.92 -24.90
N ASP A 436 -6.94 -6.61 -25.98
CA ASP A 436 -8.00 -7.64 -25.97
C ASP A 436 -7.59 -8.85 -25.11
N ILE A 437 -6.32 -9.26 -25.17
CA ILE A 437 -5.74 -10.30 -24.31
C ILE A 437 -5.82 -9.89 -22.83
N ARG A 438 -5.50 -8.62 -22.53
CA ARG A 438 -5.63 -8.09 -21.16
C ARG A 438 -7.08 -8.16 -20.68
N GLU A 439 -8.03 -7.63 -21.45
CA GLU A 439 -9.46 -7.66 -21.06
C GLU A 439 -9.95 -9.11 -20.92
N TYR A 440 -9.51 -10.02 -21.79
CA TYR A 440 -9.84 -11.45 -21.70
C TYR A 440 -9.33 -12.08 -20.40
N PHE A 441 -8.07 -11.85 -20.02
CA PHE A 441 -7.54 -12.41 -18.77
C PHE A 441 -8.21 -11.83 -17.52
N ILE A 442 -8.55 -10.53 -17.54
CA ILE A 442 -9.32 -9.91 -16.45
C ILE A 442 -10.71 -10.57 -16.37
N TRP A 443 -11.39 -10.71 -17.51
CA TRP A 443 -12.69 -11.39 -17.59
C TRP A 443 -12.61 -12.84 -17.08
N THR A 444 -11.67 -13.66 -17.57
CA THR A 444 -11.49 -15.06 -17.10
C THR A 444 -11.25 -15.12 -15.60
N ARG A 445 -10.58 -14.10 -15.04
CA ARG A 445 -10.37 -14.02 -13.60
C ARG A 445 -11.68 -13.76 -12.88
N HIS A 446 -12.50 -12.80 -13.32
CA HIS A 446 -13.78 -12.50 -12.66
C HIS A 446 -14.78 -13.66 -12.78
N VAL A 447 -14.89 -14.28 -13.95
CA VAL A 447 -15.79 -15.43 -14.18
C VAL A 447 -15.22 -16.79 -13.76
N ARG A 448 -14.00 -16.80 -13.19
CA ARG A 448 -13.30 -17.98 -12.66
C ARG A 448 -13.10 -19.12 -13.67
N ARG A 449 -12.88 -18.79 -14.94
CA ARG A 449 -12.55 -19.74 -16.01
C ARG A 449 -11.04 -19.76 -16.29
N TYR A 450 -10.28 -20.25 -15.30
CA TYR A 450 -8.81 -20.31 -15.38
C TYR A 450 -8.33 -21.28 -16.46
N ASP A 451 -9.09 -22.35 -16.71
CA ASP A 451 -8.92 -23.25 -17.85
C ASP A 451 -8.85 -22.49 -19.20
N LEU A 452 -9.74 -21.52 -19.39
CA LEU A 452 -9.77 -20.68 -20.59
C LEU A 452 -8.58 -19.71 -20.64
N ALA A 453 -8.06 -19.29 -19.49
CA ALA A 453 -6.86 -18.46 -19.41
C ALA A 453 -5.61 -19.26 -19.81
N HIS A 454 -5.43 -20.48 -19.29
CA HIS A 454 -4.32 -21.37 -19.68
C HIS A 454 -4.34 -21.67 -21.17
N ALA A 455 -5.51 -22.09 -21.69
CA ALA A 455 -5.67 -22.44 -23.10
C ALA A 455 -5.30 -21.28 -24.04
N LEU A 456 -5.61 -20.04 -23.67
CA LEU A 456 -5.16 -18.87 -24.43
C LEU A 456 -3.65 -18.66 -24.28
N PHE A 457 -3.15 -18.61 -23.04
CA PHE A 457 -1.75 -18.29 -22.75
C PHE A 457 -0.77 -19.24 -23.44
N ASP A 458 -1.05 -20.54 -23.44
CA ASP A 458 -0.20 -21.57 -24.06
C ASP A 458 -0.06 -21.37 -25.58
N ARG A 459 -1.12 -20.85 -26.22
CA ARG A 459 -1.16 -20.57 -27.67
C ARG A 459 -0.62 -19.19 -28.04
N LEU A 460 -0.34 -18.32 -27.07
CA LEU A 460 0.21 -16.99 -27.36
C LEU A 460 1.65 -17.12 -27.90
N PRO A 461 2.03 -16.33 -28.92
CA PRO A 461 3.42 -16.15 -29.27
C PRO A 461 4.25 -15.62 -28.08
N GLU A 462 5.52 -16.01 -27.99
CA GLU A 462 6.42 -15.62 -26.88
C GLU A 462 6.44 -14.10 -26.61
N ARG A 463 6.44 -13.28 -27.67
CA ARG A 463 6.36 -11.82 -27.54
C ARG A 463 5.12 -11.34 -26.77
N LEU A 464 3.98 -12.01 -26.93
CA LEU A 464 2.73 -11.66 -26.25
C LEU A 464 2.68 -12.26 -24.84
N LYS A 465 3.27 -13.45 -24.62
CA LYS A 465 3.44 -14.01 -23.28
C LYS A 465 4.24 -13.09 -22.36
N LEU A 466 5.25 -12.38 -22.87
CA LEU A 466 6.05 -11.41 -22.13
C LEU A 466 5.51 -9.97 -22.16
N SER A 467 4.27 -9.76 -22.62
CA SER A 467 3.64 -8.44 -22.65
C SER A 467 3.04 -8.04 -21.31
N LYS A 468 2.80 -6.73 -21.10
CA LYS A 468 2.11 -6.21 -19.90
C LYS A 468 0.71 -6.82 -19.69
N ALA A 469 0.06 -7.33 -20.75
CA ALA A 469 -1.25 -7.97 -20.63
C ALA A 469 -1.20 -9.28 -19.83
N SER A 470 -0.08 -10.02 -19.95
CA SER A 470 0.13 -11.30 -19.29
C SER A 470 0.34 -11.20 -17.77
N LEU A 471 0.50 -10.00 -17.21
CA LEU A 471 0.44 -9.81 -15.76
C LEU A 471 -0.91 -10.26 -15.18
N GLN A 472 -1.99 -10.17 -15.95
CA GLN A 472 -3.29 -10.67 -15.52
C GLN A 472 -3.33 -12.20 -15.49
N TYR A 473 -2.56 -12.87 -16.34
CA TYR A 473 -2.36 -14.31 -16.24
C TYR A 473 -1.48 -14.70 -15.04
N ALA A 474 -0.49 -13.89 -14.67
CA ALA A 474 0.24 -14.09 -13.41
C ALA A 474 -0.68 -14.00 -12.18
N HIS A 475 -1.75 -13.19 -12.22
CA HIS A 475 -2.78 -13.22 -11.18
C HIS A 475 -3.57 -14.53 -11.17
N VAL A 476 -3.88 -15.11 -12.33
CA VAL A 476 -4.53 -16.43 -12.41
C VAL A 476 -3.64 -17.49 -11.75
N LEU A 477 -2.36 -17.54 -12.13
CA LEU A 477 -1.39 -18.45 -11.53
C LEU A 477 -1.31 -18.28 -10.00
N GLN A 478 -1.30 -17.04 -9.51
CA GLN A 478 -1.34 -16.78 -8.07
C GLN A 478 -2.62 -17.35 -7.42
N GLN A 479 -3.80 -17.12 -8.02
CA GLN A 479 -5.08 -17.60 -7.48
C GLN A 479 -5.15 -19.13 -7.38
N GLU A 480 -4.37 -19.84 -8.20
CA GLU A 480 -4.23 -21.29 -8.18
C GLU A 480 -3.09 -21.78 -7.27
N GLY A 481 -2.41 -20.89 -6.55
CA GLY A 481 -1.27 -21.24 -5.69
C GLY A 481 0.04 -21.49 -6.43
N GLN A 482 0.10 -21.23 -7.74
CA GLN A 482 1.31 -21.39 -8.57
C GLN A 482 2.26 -20.18 -8.42
N PHE A 483 2.66 -19.87 -7.18
CA PHE A 483 3.39 -18.65 -6.84
C PHE A 483 4.74 -18.52 -7.53
N ALA A 484 5.53 -19.60 -7.61
CA ALA A 484 6.84 -19.60 -8.27
C ALA A 484 6.73 -19.26 -9.77
N ARG A 485 5.83 -19.95 -10.51
CA ARG A 485 5.55 -19.63 -11.93
C ARG A 485 5.04 -18.21 -12.11
N ALA A 486 4.20 -17.72 -11.19
CA ALA A 486 3.73 -16.35 -11.24
C ALA A 486 4.89 -15.35 -11.05
N ALA A 487 5.80 -15.60 -10.10
CA ALA A 487 6.97 -14.77 -9.85
C ALA A 487 7.92 -14.73 -11.06
N GLU A 488 8.20 -15.89 -11.65
CA GLU A 488 9.02 -16.03 -12.87
C GLU A 488 8.44 -15.24 -14.04
N LEU A 489 7.12 -15.36 -14.27
CA LEU A 489 6.45 -14.63 -15.35
C LEU A 489 6.50 -13.12 -15.12
N VAL A 490 6.26 -12.64 -13.89
CA VAL A 490 6.36 -11.21 -13.56
C VAL A 490 7.78 -10.69 -13.78
N ARG A 491 8.82 -11.43 -13.36
CA ARG A 491 10.22 -11.07 -13.61
C ARG A 491 10.51 -11.00 -15.11
N ALA A 492 10.09 -12.00 -15.88
CA ALA A 492 10.32 -12.03 -17.33
C ALA A 492 9.62 -10.88 -18.07
N ILE A 493 8.38 -10.53 -17.67
CA ILE A 493 7.66 -9.37 -18.21
C ILE A 493 8.38 -8.05 -17.85
N HIS A 494 8.90 -7.95 -16.63
CA HIS A 494 9.67 -6.77 -16.19
C HIS A 494 10.99 -6.64 -16.97
N GLU A 495 11.72 -7.74 -17.17
CA GLU A 495 12.93 -7.79 -17.99
C GLU A 495 12.66 -7.36 -19.44
N GLU A 496 11.60 -7.88 -20.06
CA GLU A 496 11.22 -7.46 -21.41
C GLU A 496 10.82 -5.98 -21.43
N ALA A 497 10.19 -5.43 -20.38
CA ALA A 497 9.89 -4.01 -20.31
C ALA A 497 11.14 -3.13 -20.16
N LEU A 498 12.08 -3.51 -19.28
CA LEU A 498 13.37 -2.83 -19.07
C LEU A 498 14.27 -2.88 -20.31
N ARG A 499 14.08 -3.90 -21.16
CA ARG A 499 14.74 -4.00 -22.46
C ARG A 499 14.41 -2.81 -23.37
N HIS A 500 13.29 -2.11 -23.17
CA HIS A 500 12.89 -0.96 -23.98
C HIS A 500 12.95 0.35 -23.16
N PRO A 501 14.15 0.88 -22.83
CA PRO A 501 14.30 2.04 -21.95
C PRO A 501 13.62 3.32 -22.48
N GLY A 502 13.40 3.43 -23.79
CA GLY A 502 12.63 4.52 -24.42
C GLY A 502 11.13 4.52 -24.09
N SER A 503 10.58 3.38 -23.63
CA SER A 503 9.14 3.18 -23.41
C SER A 503 8.77 2.64 -22.02
N ILE A 504 9.77 2.37 -21.19
CA ILE A 504 9.53 1.94 -19.82
C ILE A 504 8.85 3.05 -19.03
N ASP A 505 7.81 2.65 -18.31
CA ASP A 505 7.10 3.48 -17.35
C ASP A 505 7.75 3.22 -15.97
N PRO A 506 8.37 4.23 -15.33
CA PRO A 506 8.99 4.10 -14.01
C PRO A 506 8.08 3.49 -12.95
N ASN A 507 6.81 3.90 -12.90
CA ASN A 507 5.86 3.41 -11.90
C ASN A 507 5.52 1.94 -12.14
N PHE A 508 5.37 1.55 -13.41
CA PHE A 508 5.22 0.14 -13.79
C PHE A 508 6.44 -0.69 -13.35
N SER A 509 7.65 -0.22 -13.64
CA SER A 509 8.91 -0.91 -13.31
C SER A 509 9.03 -1.14 -11.81
N TRP A 510 8.85 -0.07 -11.00
CA TRP A 510 8.90 -0.18 -9.54
C TRP A 510 7.85 -1.13 -8.98
N SER A 511 6.62 -1.09 -9.52
CA SER A 511 5.55 -2.00 -9.12
C SER A 511 5.90 -3.48 -9.36
N GLN A 512 6.64 -3.80 -10.43
CA GLN A 512 7.01 -5.19 -10.73
C GLN A 512 8.07 -5.74 -9.77
N ILE A 513 9.00 -4.89 -9.28
CA ILE A 513 9.99 -5.30 -8.26
C ILE A 513 9.26 -5.77 -7.01
N ARG A 514 8.34 -4.94 -6.52
CA ARG A 514 7.53 -5.25 -5.34
C ARG A 514 6.70 -6.52 -5.55
N ARG A 515 6.04 -6.61 -6.70
CA ARG A 515 5.15 -7.72 -7.03
C ARG A 515 5.89 -9.06 -7.15
N ALA A 516 7.07 -9.05 -7.77
CA ALA A 516 7.91 -10.24 -7.87
C ALA A 516 8.39 -10.69 -6.49
N GLY A 517 8.74 -9.75 -5.59
CA GLY A 517 9.13 -10.07 -4.22
C GLY A 517 7.95 -10.62 -3.38
N GLU A 518 6.76 -10.05 -3.50
CA GLU A 518 5.54 -10.59 -2.86
C GLU A 518 5.27 -12.04 -3.28
N LEU A 519 5.38 -12.35 -4.58
CA LEU A 519 5.16 -13.70 -5.10
C LEU A 519 6.29 -14.67 -4.70
N GLN A 520 7.53 -14.19 -4.61
CA GLN A 520 8.66 -14.97 -4.10
C GLN A 520 8.43 -15.36 -2.64
N PHE A 521 8.04 -14.40 -1.79
CA PHE A 521 7.71 -14.67 -0.40
C PHE A 521 6.58 -15.69 -0.27
N ALA A 522 5.53 -15.59 -1.08
CA ALA A 522 4.44 -16.58 -1.10
C ALA A 522 4.90 -17.97 -1.59
N ALA A 523 5.81 -18.03 -2.55
CA ALA A 523 6.39 -19.29 -3.02
C ALA A 523 7.23 -19.96 -1.91
N GLU A 524 8.08 -19.20 -1.23
CA GLU A 524 8.87 -19.68 -0.08
C GLU A 524 7.96 -20.11 1.08
N THR A 525 6.91 -19.34 1.38
CA THR A 525 5.91 -19.74 2.38
C THR A 525 5.25 -21.06 2.02
N ALA A 526 4.88 -21.28 0.75
CA ALA A 526 4.28 -22.54 0.31
C ALA A 526 5.27 -23.72 0.43
N GLU A 527 6.55 -23.51 0.13
CA GLU A 527 7.60 -24.49 0.33
C GLU A 527 7.76 -24.87 1.81
N TYR A 528 7.86 -23.89 2.70
CA TYR A 528 7.98 -24.16 4.15
C TYR A 528 6.73 -24.83 4.73
N PHE A 529 5.53 -24.43 4.29
CA PHE A 529 4.27 -25.05 4.74
C PHE A 529 4.15 -26.51 4.31
N ALA A 530 4.80 -26.91 3.21
CA ALA A 530 4.81 -28.29 2.74
C ALA A 530 5.68 -29.22 3.62
N ALA A 531 6.55 -28.67 4.48
CA ALA A 531 7.35 -29.46 5.41
C ALA A 531 6.49 -30.20 6.46
N PHE A 532 5.31 -29.68 6.75
CA PHE A 532 4.35 -30.29 7.68
C PHE A 532 3.01 -30.44 6.97
N PRO A 533 2.58 -31.64 6.51
CA PRO A 533 1.33 -31.81 5.77
C PRO A 533 0.08 -31.59 6.65
N GLN A 534 -1.09 -31.43 6.04
CA GLN A 534 -2.35 -31.41 6.78
C GLN A 534 -2.60 -32.76 7.47
N PRO A 535 -3.17 -32.78 8.69
CA PRO A 535 -3.59 -34.01 9.33
C PRO A 535 -4.82 -34.60 8.61
N SER A 536 -4.83 -35.93 8.41
CA SER A 536 -5.98 -36.64 7.85
C SER A 536 -7.17 -36.74 8.82
N GLU A 537 -6.87 -36.76 10.12
CA GLU A 537 -7.85 -36.71 11.21
C GLU A 537 -7.53 -35.51 12.14
N PRO A 538 -8.00 -34.31 11.79
CA PRO A 538 -7.66 -33.11 12.54
C PRO A 538 -8.24 -33.14 13.97
N ARG A 539 -7.41 -32.80 14.97
CA ARG A 539 -7.85 -32.57 16.36
C ARG A 539 -8.73 -31.33 16.52
N GLY A 540 -8.64 -30.44 15.55
CA GLY A 540 -9.39 -29.20 15.44
C GLY A 540 -8.97 -28.45 14.17
N VAL A 541 -9.67 -27.37 13.87
CA VAL A 541 -9.52 -26.60 12.63
C VAL A 541 -9.28 -25.13 12.96
N ILE A 542 -8.23 -24.53 12.39
CA ILE A 542 -7.97 -23.09 12.47
C ILE A 542 -8.24 -22.45 11.12
N PHE A 543 -9.18 -21.51 11.11
CA PHE A 543 -9.56 -20.73 9.93
C PHE A 543 -8.82 -19.38 9.91
N LEU A 544 -8.44 -18.95 8.71
CA LEU A 544 -7.85 -17.63 8.48
C LEU A 544 -8.23 -17.08 7.11
N ALA A 545 -8.44 -15.77 7.01
CA ALA A 545 -8.85 -15.10 5.78
C ALA A 545 -7.85 -14.01 5.33
N PRO A 546 -6.57 -14.34 5.10
CA PRO A 546 -5.62 -13.35 4.61
C PRO A 546 -6.07 -12.85 3.23
N ARG A 547 -6.27 -11.54 3.08
CA ARG A 547 -6.78 -10.94 1.83
C ARG A 547 -5.67 -10.67 0.81
N ASN A 548 -4.41 -10.60 1.26
CA ASN A 548 -3.25 -10.38 0.42
C ASN A 548 -1.95 -10.77 1.13
N VAL A 549 -0.86 -10.83 0.36
CA VAL A 549 0.49 -11.14 0.85
C VAL A 549 0.98 -10.15 1.94
N SER A 550 0.53 -8.89 1.90
CA SER A 550 0.90 -7.91 2.94
C SER A 550 0.27 -8.18 4.30
N GLN A 551 -0.91 -8.83 4.35
CA GLN A 551 -1.47 -9.36 5.59
C GLN A 551 -0.76 -10.65 6.01
N MET A 552 -0.38 -11.51 5.06
CA MET A 552 0.31 -12.78 5.36
C MET A 552 1.57 -12.59 6.21
N ARG A 553 2.34 -11.51 5.98
CA ARG A 553 3.51 -11.19 6.79
C ARG A 553 3.20 -10.82 8.25
N GLN A 554 1.94 -10.62 8.63
CA GLN A 554 1.54 -10.33 10.01
C GLN A 554 1.05 -11.58 10.73
N TYR A 555 0.61 -12.61 9.98
CA TYR A 555 0.18 -13.89 10.51
C TYR A 555 1.34 -14.64 11.17
N PRO A 556 1.08 -15.43 12.21
CA PRO A 556 2.10 -16.23 12.90
C PRO A 556 2.40 -17.51 12.10
N LEU A 557 2.95 -17.35 10.89
CA LEU A 557 3.17 -18.43 9.92
C LEU A 557 3.88 -19.66 10.50
N VAL A 558 4.87 -19.46 11.38
CA VAL A 558 5.61 -20.58 12.00
C VAL A 558 4.81 -21.26 13.11
N VAL A 559 3.99 -20.52 13.85
CA VAL A 559 3.04 -21.11 14.81
C VAL A 559 1.98 -21.94 14.08
N LEU A 560 1.52 -21.51 12.90
CA LEU A 560 0.59 -22.29 12.08
C LEU A 560 1.22 -23.62 11.61
N MET A 561 2.51 -23.62 11.26
CA MET A 561 3.25 -24.86 10.95
C MET A 561 3.34 -25.78 12.18
N GLU A 562 3.63 -25.22 13.35
CA GLU A 562 3.67 -25.98 14.61
C GLU A 562 2.30 -26.57 14.97
N MET A 563 1.21 -25.84 14.74
CA MET A 563 -0.14 -26.36 14.91
C MET A 563 -0.44 -27.56 14.01
N LYS A 564 0.00 -27.54 12.74
CA LYS A 564 -0.09 -28.71 11.84
C LYS A 564 0.65 -29.90 12.43
N ARG A 565 1.88 -29.67 12.93
CA ARG A 565 2.68 -30.70 13.62
C ARG A 565 1.96 -31.30 14.84
N HIS A 566 1.17 -30.50 15.56
CA HIS A 566 0.32 -30.96 16.67
C HIS A 566 -1.03 -31.57 16.26
N GLY A 567 -1.28 -31.75 14.96
CA GLY A 567 -2.47 -32.40 14.42
C GLY A 567 -3.68 -31.50 14.21
N TRP A 568 -3.48 -30.18 14.08
CA TRP A 568 -4.55 -29.24 13.73
C TRP A 568 -4.57 -28.94 12.23
N ALA A 569 -5.77 -28.85 11.65
CA ALA A 569 -5.93 -28.43 10.27
C ALA A 569 -5.87 -26.91 10.16
N ILE A 570 -5.11 -26.39 9.20
CA ILE A 570 -5.01 -24.95 8.93
C ILE A 570 -5.72 -24.64 7.62
N VAL A 571 -6.87 -23.97 7.69
CA VAL A 571 -7.77 -23.77 6.54
C VAL A 571 -7.79 -22.30 6.12
N PRO A 572 -6.99 -21.91 5.11
CA PRO A 572 -7.11 -20.59 4.51
C PRO A 572 -8.43 -20.48 3.74
N LEU A 573 -9.26 -19.52 4.15
CA LEU A 573 -10.54 -19.24 3.51
C LEU A 573 -10.36 -18.55 2.15
N THR A 574 -9.32 -17.73 2.01
CA THR A 574 -9.05 -16.94 0.79
C THR A 574 -8.05 -17.60 -0.13
N LYS A 575 -8.35 -17.65 -1.43
CA LYS A 575 -7.44 -18.18 -2.46
C LYS A 575 -6.25 -17.27 -2.78
N GLY A 576 -5.15 -17.92 -3.16
CA GLY A 576 -4.00 -17.27 -3.78
C GLY A 576 -3.13 -16.44 -2.83
N VAL A 577 -3.17 -16.74 -1.53
CA VAL A 577 -2.28 -16.14 -0.54
C VAL A 577 -1.46 -17.22 0.17
N LEU A 578 -2.12 -18.25 0.70
CA LEU A 578 -1.50 -19.46 1.26
C LEU A 578 -1.73 -20.66 0.33
N PRO A 579 -0.89 -21.71 0.41
CA PRO A 579 -1.13 -22.96 -0.31
C PRO A 579 -2.47 -23.59 0.11
N LEU A 580 -3.18 -24.15 -0.86
CA LEU A 580 -4.42 -24.88 -0.62
C LEU A 580 -4.09 -26.37 -0.56
N GLU A 581 -3.97 -26.88 0.67
CA GLU A 581 -3.73 -28.29 0.94
C GLU A 581 -4.99 -28.90 1.58
N PRO A 582 -5.64 -29.90 0.94
CA PRO A 582 -6.82 -30.54 1.50
C PRO A 582 -6.46 -31.45 2.68
N THR A 583 -7.39 -31.57 3.62
CA THR A 583 -7.31 -32.51 4.75
C THR A 583 -7.76 -33.92 4.35
N GLY A 584 -8.53 -34.05 3.27
CA GLY A 584 -9.21 -35.29 2.88
C GLY A 584 -10.62 -35.41 3.48
N ASN A 585 -11.00 -34.50 4.39
CA ASN A 585 -12.35 -34.43 4.94
C ASN A 585 -13.19 -33.39 4.16
N ALA A 586 -14.15 -33.87 3.37
CA ALA A 586 -15.00 -33.02 2.53
C ALA A 586 -15.77 -31.92 3.31
N LYS A 587 -16.12 -32.16 4.58
CA LYS A 587 -16.80 -31.16 5.42
C LYS A 587 -15.89 -29.97 5.76
N ILE A 588 -14.58 -30.22 5.89
CA ILE A 588 -13.58 -29.18 6.16
C ILE A 588 -13.11 -28.56 4.83
N ASP A 589 -12.82 -29.40 3.84
CA ASP A 589 -12.21 -29.00 2.57
C ASP A 589 -13.11 -28.09 1.72
N ARG A 590 -14.44 -28.08 1.94
CA ARG A 590 -15.35 -27.11 1.30
C ARG A 590 -15.05 -25.65 1.66
N PHE A 591 -14.41 -25.39 2.80
CA PHE A 591 -14.01 -24.04 3.23
C PHE A 591 -12.65 -23.62 2.66
N LEU A 592 -11.85 -24.56 2.16
CA LEU A 592 -10.51 -24.31 1.66
C LEU A 592 -10.54 -23.44 0.40
N GLY A 593 -10.07 -22.21 0.51
CA GLY A 593 -10.14 -21.24 -0.59
C GLY A 593 -11.58 -20.98 -1.06
N CYS A 594 -12.57 -21.07 -0.16
CA CYS A 594 -13.96 -20.78 -0.52
C CYS A 594 -14.20 -19.30 -0.88
N LEU A 595 -13.29 -18.40 -0.49
CA LEU A 595 -13.32 -16.98 -0.81
C LEU A 595 -12.32 -16.60 -1.90
N THR A 596 -12.76 -15.70 -2.75
CA THR A 596 -11.92 -15.04 -3.75
C THR A 596 -11.20 -13.82 -3.14
N ALA A 597 -10.13 -13.34 -3.77
CA ALA A 597 -9.38 -12.18 -3.27
C ALA A 597 -10.20 -10.86 -3.21
N ASP A 598 -11.35 -10.80 -3.88
CA ASP A 598 -12.32 -9.71 -3.85
C ASP A 598 -13.43 -9.88 -2.81
N GLY A 599 -13.47 -11.02 -2.10
CA GLY A 599 -14.37 -11.23 -0.95
C GLY A 599 -15.70 -11.85 -1.31
N ARG A 600 -15.75 -12.63 -2.39
CA ARG A 600 -16.93 -13.38 -2.83
C ARG A 600 -16.72 -14.85 -2.57
N PHE A 601 -17.81 -15.60 -2.46
CA PHE A 601 -17.73 -17.05 -2.53
C PHE A 601 -17.27 -17.50 -3.93
N ASP A 602 -16.44 -18.53 -3.97
CA ASP A 602 -16.08 -19.19 -5.22
C ASP A 602 -17.36 -19.84 -5.81
N PRO A 603 -17.70 -19.58 -7.08
CA PRO A 603 -18.95 -20.06 -7.68
C PRO A 603 -19.17 -21.57 -7.58
N ARG A 604 -18.10 -22.36 -7.45
CA ARG A 604 -18.18 -23.83 -7.34
C ARG A 604 -18.72 -24.28 -5.99
N VAL A 605 -18.67 -23.43 -4.97
CA VAL A 605 -19.14 -23.73 -3.61
C VAL A 605 -20.15 -22.71 -3.10
N ALA A 606 -20.41 -21.62 -3.84
CA ALA A 606 -21.30 -20.53 -3.41
C ALA A 606 -22.71 -21.02 -3.04
N GLU A 607 -23.27 -21.95 -3.80
CA GLU A 607 -24.60 -22.53 -3.52
C GLU A 607 -24.66 -23.33 -2.21
N THR A 608 -23.50 -23.70 -1.63
CA THR A 608 -23.43 -24.44 -0.36
C THR A 608 -23.50 -23.53 0.87
N PHE A 609 -23.38 -22.22 0.71
CA PHE A 609 -23.35 -21.26 1.81
C PHE A 609 -24.68 -20.48 1.86
N PRO A 610 -25.59 -20.82 2.79
CA PRO A 610 -26.86 -20.13 2.91
C PRO A 610 -26.66 -18.67 3.35
N ASP A 611 -27.51 -17.76 2.89
CA ASP A 611 -27.50 -16.38 3.38
C ASP A 611 -28.02 -16.30 4.82
N ILE A 612 -27.67 -15.23 5.52
CA ILE A 612 -28.02 -14.98 6.93
C ILE A 612 -29.15 -13.95 7.06
N SER A 613 -29.98 -14.11 8.09
CA SER A 613 -30.99 -13.11 8.49
C SER A 613 -30.45 -12.12 9.53
N GLY A 614 -31.08 -10.94 9.61
CA GLY A 614 -30.80 -9.95 10.66
C GLY A 614 -29.50 -9.16 10.50
N PHE A 615 -28.85 -9.25 9.33
CA PHE A 615 -27.68 -8.43 8.99
C PHE A 615 -28.13 -7.09 8.40
N GLU A 616 -27.92 -6.01 9.12
CA GLU A 616 -28.38 -4.66 8.80
C GLU A 616 -27.17 -3.73 8.60
N ALA A 617 -27.14 -3.02 7.47
CA ALA A 617 -26.09 -2.05 7.18
C ALA A 617 -26.67 -0.77 6.58
N ASP A 618 -26.36 0.36 7.20
CA ASP A 618 -26.62 1.70 6.69
C ASP A 618 -25.32 2.50 6.78
N VAL A 619 -24.55 2.48 5.69
CA VAL A 619 -23.24 3.12 5.60
C VAL A 619 -23.34 4.64 5.71
N GLU A 620 -24.44 5.25 5.26
CA GLU A 620 -24.61 6.70 5.29
C GLU A 620 -24.85 7.21 6.71
N GLN A 621 -25.47 6.39 7.55
CA GLN A 621 -25.68 6.66 8.98
C GLN A 621 -24.61 6.05 9.89
N GLY A 622 -23.60 5.37 9.32
CA GLY A 622 -22.56 4.70 10.10
C GLY A 622 -23.06 3.54 10.94
N ARG A 623 -24.08 2.79 10.47
CA ARG A 623 -24.66 1.64 11.17
C ARG A 623 -24.29 0.31 10.52
N LEU A 624 -23.88 -0.65 11.34
CA LEU A 624 -23.60 -2.03 10.92
C LEU A 624 -23.89 -2.99 12.07
N ARG A 625 -24.87 -3.87 11.89
CA ARG A 625 -25.34 -4.78 12.94
C ARG A 625 -25.66 -6.16 12.39
N TRP A 626 -25.51 -7.17 13.25
CA TRP A 626 -26.05 -8.50 13.00
C TRP A 626 -26.75 -9.00 14.26
N ASN A 627 -28.08 -9.04 14.23
CA ASN A 627 -28.90 -9.29 15.41
C ASN A 627 -28.49 -8.37 16.58
N ALA A 628 -28.06 -8.93 17.72
CA ALA A 628 -27.62 -8.17 18.90
C ALA A 628 -26.19 -7.62 18.78
N ILE A 629 -25.39 -8.06 17.81
CA ILE A 629 -24.00 -7.64 17.65
C ILE A 629 -23.97 -6.30 16.91
N SER A 630 -23.43 -5.26 17.55
CA SER A 630 -23.22 -3.94 16.94
C SER A 630 -21.75 -3.73 16.57
N LEU A 631 -21.52 -3.29 15.33
CA LEU A 631 -20.21 -2.90 14.80
C LEU A 631 -20.19 -1.41 14.41
N ASP A 632 -21.14 -0.60 14.89
CA ASP A 632 -21.27 0.83 14.56
C ASP A 632 -19.97 1.61 14.86
N HIS A 633 -19.37 1.37 16.03
CA HIS A 633 -18.09 1.99 16.40
C HIS A 633 -16.94 1.56 15.46
N ILE A 634 -16.88 0.28 15.10
CA ILE A 634 -15.86 -0.26 14.21
C ILE A 634 -15.99 0.37 12.81
N LEU A 635 -17.21 0.55 12.32
CA LEU A 635 -17.47 1.22 11.05
C LEU A 635 -17.08 2.71 11.10
N TRP A 636 -17.35 3.40 12.21
CA TRP A 636 -16.84 4.74 12.44
C TRP A 636 -15.31 4.80 12.42
N GLU A 637 -14.64 3.86 13.07
CA GLU A 637 -13.17 3.83 13.12
C GLU A 637 -12.56 3.58 11.74
N GLU A 638 -13.16 2.72 10.89
CA GLU A 638 -12.74 2.56 9.49
C GLU A 638 -12.83 3.88 8.70
N ALA A 639 -13.91 4.63 8.89
CA ALA A 639 -14.09 5.93 8.26
C ALA A 639 -13.08 6.97 8.77
N ALA A 640 -12.88 7.00 10.10
CA ALA A 640 -11.94 7.88 10.78
C ALA A 640 -10.51 7.67 10.29
N ILE A 641 -10.06 6.42 10.18
CA ILE A 641 -8.70 6.06 9.71
C ILE A 641 -8.52 6.37 8.23
N ASN A 642 -9.54 6.10 7.41
CA ASN A 642 -9.49 6.38 5.98
C ASN A 642 -9.33 7.89 5.71
N ARG A 643 -10.07 8.73 6.45
CA ARG A 643 -10.07 10.19 6.29
C ARG A 643 -9.12 10.92 7.22
N ARG A 644 -8.45 10.20 8.12
CA ARG A 644 -7.48 10.72 9.11
C ARG A 644 -8.08 11.80 10.00
N ARG A 645 -9.26 11.53 10.54
CA ARG A 645 -10.04 12.47 11.36
C ARG A 645 -11.01 11.78 12.31
N TYR A 646 -11.54 12.49 13.30
CA TYR A 646 -12.53 11.99 14.26
C TYR A 646 -13.96 12.07 13.70
N HIS A 647 -14.34 13.22 13.14
CA HIS A 647 -15.70 13.44 12.62
C HIS A 647 -15.83 12.86 11.20
N ALA A 648 -16.27 11.61 11.11
CA ALA A 648 -16.49 10.92 9.84
C ALA A 648 -17.63 11.57 9.03
N VAL A 649 -17.35 11.86 7.75
CA VAL A 649 -18.37 12.32 6.78
C VAL A 649 -18.77 11.14 5.90
N PHE A 650 -19.72 10.34 6.36
CA PHE A 650 -20.15 9.10 5.69
C PHE A 650 -20.72 9.34 4.29
N THR A 651 -21.34 10.49 4.05
CA THR A 651 -21.88 10.90 2.74
C THR A 651 -20.80 11.31 1.73
N CYS A 652 -19.52 11.25 2.10
CA CYS A 652 -18.41 11.48 1.16
C CYS A 652 -18.43 10.40 0.07
N PRO A 653 -18.59 10.77 -1.23
CA PRO A 653 -18.79 9.80 -2.30
C PRO A 653 -17.55 8.92 -2.55
N ALA A 654 -16.36 9.39 -2.17
CA ALA A 654 -15.14 8.61 -2.22
C ALA A 654 -15.00 7.62 -1.05
N LEU A 655 -15.67 7.87 0.09
CA LEU A 655 -15.62 7.00 1.26
C LEU A 655 -16.58 5.81 1.14
N LYS A 656 -17.78 6.05 0.59
CA LYS A 656 -18.84 5.04 0.50
C LYS A 656 -18.39 3.73 -0.17
N PRO A 657 -17.72 3.71 -1.35
CA PRO A 657 -17.31 2.45 -1.98
C PRO A 657 -16.30 1.65 -1.14
N PHE A 658 -15.45 2.33 -0.37
CA PHE A 658 -14.52 1.68 0.55
C PHE A 658 -15.27 0.98 1.70
N LEU A 659 -16.21 1.69 2.33
CA LEU A 659 -17.02 1.14 3.42
C LEU A 659 -17.97 0.03 2.95
N ASP A 660 -18.66 0.21 1.81
CA ASP A 660 -19.54 -0.81 1.21
C ASP A 660 -18.78 -2.12 0.98
N ARG A 661 -17.54 -2.05 0.50
CA ARG A 661 -16.70 -3.24 0.32
C ARG A 661 -16.38 -3.90 1.66
N LEU A 662 -16.04 -3.14 2.70
CA LEU A 662 -15.78 -3.71 4.03
C LEU A 662 -17.03 -4.35 4.63
N VAL A 663 -18.19 -3.71 4.49
CA VAL A 663 -19.49 -4.26 4.91
C VAL A 663 -19.78 -5.57 4.19
N HIS A 664 -19.55 -5.63 2.87
CA HIS A 664 -19.71 -6.86 2.10
C HIS A 664 -18.83 -7.99 2.64
N TRP A 665 -17.53 -7.74 2.82
CA TRP A 665 -16.61 -8.72 3.43
C TRP A 665 -17.07 -9.15 4.83
N THR A 666 -17.61 -8.23 5.60
CA THR A 666 -18.13 -8.49 6.95
C THR A 666 -19.34 -9.43 6.91
N LYS A 667 -20.27 -9.23 5.97
CA LYS A 667 -21.41 -10.14 5.74
C LYS A 667 -20.95 -11.54 5.37
N ILE A 668 -19.94 -11.64 4.50
CA ILE A 668 -19.37 -12.93 4.07
C ILE A 668 -18.72 -13.67 5.24
N HIS A 669 -18.00 -12.97 6.11
CA HIS A 669 -17.48 -13.54 7.35
C HIS A 669 -18.60 -14.02 8.27
N ALA A 670 -19.68 -13.26 8.42
CA ALA A 670 -20.84 -13.66 9.22
C ALA A 670 -21.51 -14.95 8.69
N ILE A 671 -21.66 -15.09 7.37
CA ILE A 671 -22.16 -16.32 6.73
C ILE A 671 -21.25 -17.52 7.08
N LEU A 672 -19.93 -17.36 6.91
CA LEU A 672 -18.96 -18.42 7.22
C LEU A 672 -18.96 -18.82 8.70
N LEU A 673 -19.08 -17.84 9.60
CA LEU A 673 -19.16 -18.09 11.04
C LEU A 673 -20.42 -18.89 11.40
N SER A 674 -21.59 -18.52 10.85
CA SER A 674 -22.82 -19.30 11.05
C SER A 674 -22.66 -20.71 10.51
N GLU A 675 -22.21 -20.85 9.26
CA GLU A 675 -22.09 -22.17 8.61
C GLU A 675 -21.11 -23.09 9.35
N ILE A 676 -19.95 -22.59 9.79
CA ILE A 676 -18.96 -23.39 10.54
C ILE A 676 -19.54 -23.84 11.88
N ARG A 677 -20.29 -22.97 12.57
CA ARG A 677 -20.96 -23.35 13.82
C ARG A 677 -22.00 -24.44 13.58
N ASP A 678 -22.86 -24.22 12.59
CA ASP A 678 -24.03 -25.06 12.36
C ASP A 678 -23.68 -26.41 11.68
N THR A 679 -22.45 -26.54 11.17
CA THR A 679 -21.95 -27.80 10.56
C THR A 679 -20.83 -28.43 11.37
N LEU A 680 -19.65 -27.82 11.44
CA LEU A 680 -18.46 -28.43 12.04
C LEU A 680 -18.54 -28.49 13.57
N VAL A 681 -18.90 -27.37 14.20
CA VAL A 681 -18.97 -27.30 15.68
C VAL A 681 -20.14 -28.13 16.21
N ALA A 682 -21.29 -28.08 15.53
CA ALA A 682 -22.44 -28.93 15.85
C ALA A 682 -22.12 -30.43 15.78
N ASP A 683 -21.21 -30.84 14.90
CA ASP A 683 -20.68 -32.21 14.78
C ASP A 683 -19.57 -32.53 15.80
N GLY A 684 -19.23 -31.61 16.70
CA GLY A 684 -18.23 -31.78 17.76
C GLY A 684 -16.80 -31.40 17.37
N ALA A 685 -16.57 -30.77 16.21
CA ALA A 685 -15.24 -30.33 15.82
C ALA A 685 -14.85 -29.03 16.53
N ARG A 686 -13.65 -29.00 17.13
CA ARG A 686 -13.06 -27.78 17.70
C ARG A 686 -12.60 -26.87 16.56
N CYS A 687 -13.07 -25.62 16.56
CA CYS A 687 -12.83 -24.65 15.50
C CYS A 687 -12.33 -23.31 16.08
N GLY A 688 -11.21 -22.80 15.57
CA GLY A 688 -10.67 -21.51 15.93
C GLY A 688 -10.55 -20.57 14.72
N PHE A 689 -10.62 -19.27 14.93
CA PHE A 689 -10.32 -18.27 13.89
C PHE A 689 -9.13 -17.41 14.27
N LEU A 690 -8.15 -17.29 13.37
CA LEU A 690 -7.01 -16.41 13.58
C LEU A 690 -7.22 -15.06 12.88
N VAL A 691 -7.28 -14.02 13.70
CA VAL A 691 -7.42 -12.61 13.30
C VAL A 691 -6.17 -11.80 13.65
N LEU A 692 -5.90 -10.78 12.83
CA LEU A 692 -4.85 -9.78 13.00
C LEU A 692 -5.40 -8.45 13.49
N GLN A 693 -6.64 -8.13 13.14
CA GLN A 693 -7.26 -6.83 13.36
C GLN A 693 -8.65 -7.02 13.97
N GLN A 694 -8.70 -7.53 15.19
CA GLN A 694 -9.94 -7.94 15.86
C GLN A 694 -10.93 -6.80 16.20
N ALA A 695 -10.52 -5.54 16.06
CA ALA A 695 -11.35 -4.36 16.23
C ALA A 695 -11.44 -3.54 14.92
N ARG A 696 -11.34 -4.21 13.76
CA ARG A 696 -11.42 -3.60 12.43
C ARG A 696 -12.17 -4.52 11.46
N LEU A 697 -12.80 -3.96 10.43
CA LEU A 697 -13.55 -4.78 9.47
C LEU A 697 -12.61 -5.48 8.47
N PRO A 698 -12.92 -6.72 8.07
CA PRO A 698 -14.08 -7.54 8.47
C PRO A 698 -13.85 -8.41 9.72
N GLU A 699 -12.61 -8.48 10.23
CA GLU A 699 -12.20 -9.42 11.26
C GLU A 699 -12.84 -9.17 12.63
N ALA A 700 -13.31 -7.95 12.90
CA ALA A 700 -14.11 -7.65 14.09
C ALA A 700 -15.34 -8.56 14.20
N MET A 701 -16.02 -8.86 13.09
CA MET A 701 -17.18 -9.75 13.13
C MET A 701 -16.85 -11.12 13.74
N VAL A 702 -15.66 -11.65 13.45
CA VAL A 702 -15.17 -12.91 14.06
C VAL A 702 -15.05 -12.76 15.57
N ARG A 703 -14.43 -11.69 16.06
CA ARG A 703 -14.26 -11.43 17.49
C ARG A 703 -15.60 -11.35 18.21
N PHE A 704 -16.48 -10.45 17.77
CA PHE A 704 -17.74 -10.20 18.46
C PHE A 704 -18.72 -11.38 18.35
N TYR A 705 -18.73 -12.09 17.22
CA TYR A 705 -19.56 -13.29 17.08
C TYR A 705 -19.12 -14.41 18.03
N LEU A 706 -17.81 -14.61 18.18
CA LEU A 706 -17.26 -15.64 19.06
C LEU A 706 -17.28 -15.25 20.55
N GLU A 707 -17.46 -13.97 20.87
CA GLU A 707 -17.82 -13.54 22.23
C GLU A 707 -19.24 -13.93 22.60
N GLU A 708 -20.19 -13.75 21.67
CA GLU A 708 -21.60 -14.02 21.90
C GLU A 708 -21.93 -15.52 21.83
N PHE A 709 -21.43 -16.20 20.80
CA PHE A 709 -21.83 -17.57 20.46
C PHE A 709 -20.71 -18.60 20.58
N GLY A 710 -19.48 -18.16 20.91
CA GLY A 710 -18.32 -19.04 21.02
C GLY A 710 -18.09 -19.59 22.41
N SER A 711 -17.31 -20.66 22.48
CA SER A 711 -16.73 -21.21 23.72
C SER A 711 -15.20 -21.20 23.61
N PRO A 712 -14.45 -20.87 24.69
CA PRO A 712 -12.99 -20.87 24.65
C PRO A 712 -12.38 -22.18 24.18
N ASP A 713 -13.06 -23.30 24.43
CA ASP A 713 -12.54 -24.63 24.14
C ASP A 713 -13.00 -25.16 22.78
N ASP A 714 -14.21 -24.86 22.29
CA ASP A 714 -14.73 -25.49 21.07
C ASP A 714 -14.81 -24.52 19.90
N TYR A 715 -15.14 -23.25 20.16
CA TYR A 715 -15.38 -22.28 19.10
C TYR A 715 -14.89 -20.88 19.46
N PHE A 716 -13.66 -20.55 19.05
CA PHE A 716 -12.89 -19.47 19.67
C PHE A 716 -12.13 -18.56 18.71
N CYS A 717 -11.91 -17.32 19.15
CA CYS A 717 -11.16 -16.30 18.42
C CYS A 717 -9.71 -16.24 18.92
N ILE A 718 -8.74 -16.35 18.02
CA ILE A 718 -7.31 -16.16 18.28
C ILE A 718 -6.89 -14.81 17.69
N HIS A 719 -6.30 -13.94 18.50
CA HIS A 719 -5.72 -12.69 18.01
C HIS A 719 -4.21 -12.75 18.04
N ALA A 720 -3.57 -12.42 16.92
CA ALA A 720 -2.13 -12.30 16.77
C ALA A 720 -1.71 -10.85 16.53
N THR A 721 -0.73 -10.37 17.30
CA THR A 721 -0.19 -9.02 17.15
C THR A 721 1.30 -8.98 17.50
N ASN A 722 1.96 -7.86 17.24
CA ASN A 722 3.34 -7.65 17.71
C ASN A 722 3.35 -7.50 19.25
N GLY A 723 4.46 -7.85 19.88
CA GLY A 723 4.69 -7.48 21.28
C GLY A 723 4.76 -5.95 21.44
N TYR A 724 4.73 -5.46 22.69
CA TYR A 724 4.75 -4.03 23.03
C TYR A 724 6.14 -3.35 22.80
N GLN A 725 6.91 -3.84 21.82
CA GLN A 725 8.32 -3.49 21.61
C GLN A 725 8.54 -2.04 21.21
N ASN A 726 7.62 -1.42 20.44
CA ASN A 726 7.74 -0.03 20.01
C ASN A 726 7.93 0.94 21.18
N TYR A 727 7.25 0.67 22.30
CA TYR A 727 7.35 1.50 23.48
C TYR A 727 8.76 1.47 24.09
N PHE A 728 9.43 0.31 24.05
CA PHE A 728 10.77 0.10 24.59
C PHE A 728 11.88 0.51 23.60
N ALA A 729 11.67 0.26 22.31
CA ALA A 729 12.63 0.56 21.24
C ALA A 729 12.53 2.00 20.69
N ASN A 730 11.55 2.80 21.16
CA ASN A 730 11.29 4.18 20.72
C ASN A 730 11.24 4.33 19.19
N PHE A 731 10.63 3.37 18.49
CA PHE A 731 10.51 3.32 17.03
C PHE A 731 11.84 3.24 16.24
N ASN A 732 12.96 2.86 16.88
CA ASN A 732 14.25 2.75 16.20
C ASN A 732 14.37 1.50 15.31
N GLU A 733 13.61 0.44 15.60
CA GLU A 733 13.63 -0.80 14.83
C GLU A 733 12.34 -0.96 14.02
N PRO A 734 12.40 -1.18 12.70
CA PRO A 734 11.20 -1.28 11.88
C PRO A 734 10.60 -2.69 11.86
N VAL A 735 11.34 -3.71 12.33
CA VAL A 735 10.94 -5.13 12.31
C VAL A 735 10.67 -5.64 13.73
N SER A 736 9.52 -6.30 13.92
CA SER A 736 9.18 -6.97 15.18
C SER A 736 9.95 -8.26 15.34
N THR A 737 10.51 -8.46 16.53
CA THR A 737 11.12 -9.72 16.94
C THR A 737 10.27 -10.47 17.97
N ARG A 738 9.11 -9.92 18.38
CA ARG A 738 8.24 -10.50 19.40
C ARG A 738 6.78 -10.56 18.99
N MET A 739 6.08 -11.57 19.47
CA MET A 739 4.69 -11.83 19.10
C MET A 739 3.83 -12.10 20.32
N ALA A 740 2.67 -11.46 20.37
CA ALA A 740 1.62 -11.78 21.32
C ALA A 740 0.50 -12.51 20.59
N LEU A 741 0.02 -13.60 21.19
CA LEU A 741 -0.95 -14.49 20.61
C LEU A 741 -1.87 -14.99 21.71
N ARG A 742 -3.19 -14.80 21.58
CA ARG A 742 -4.12 -15.12 22.68
C ARG A 742 -5.49 -15.56 22.20
N ASN A 743 -6.11 -16.49 22.94
CA ASN A 743 -7.51 -16.84 22.79
C ASN A 743 -8.39 -15.74 23.40
N MET A 744 -8.95 -14.90 22.54
CA MET A 744 -9.73 -13.74 22.93
C MET A 744 -11.15 -14.08 23.38
N THR A 745 -11.66 -15.26 23.02
CA THR A 745 -12.93 -15.77 23.56
C THR A 745 -12.81 -16.13 25.04
N ARG A 746 -11.61 -16.55 25.48
CA ARG A 746 -11.26 -16.74 26.90
C ARG A 746 -11.08 -15.41 27.63
N HIS A 747 -10.47 -14.42 26.98
CA HIS A 747 -10.13 -13.12 27.57
C HIS A 747 -10.99 -11.97 26.99
N ARG A 748 -12.31 -12.06 27.20
CA ARG A 748 -13.31 -11.15 26.57
C ARG A 748 -13.13 -9.67 26.94
N THR A 749 -12.58 -9.38 28.11
CA THR A 749 -12.36 -8.01 28.59
C THR A 749 -11.18 -7.31 27.88
N LEU A 750 -10.33 -8.07 27.18
CA LEU A 750 -9.13 -7.54 26.56
C LEU A 750 -9.38 -7.06 25.13
N ARG A 751 -8.86 -5.87 24.82
CA ARG A 751 -8.93 -5.27 23.48
C ARG A 751 -7.82 -5.70 22.52
N THR A 752 -6.74 -6.33 23.01
CA THR A 752 -5.63 -6.86 22.17
C THR A 752 -4.91 -8.00 22.89
N ALA A 753 -4.30 -8.92 22.14
CA ALA A 753 -3.51 -10.01 22.71
C ALA A 753 -2.24 -9.51 23.40
N SER A 754 -1.74 -8.34 23.00
CA SER A 754 -0.60 -7.68 23.62
C SER A 754 -0.96 -6.84 24.85
N ALA A 755 -2.22 -6.81 25.29
CA ALA A 755 -2.64 -6.09 26.50
C ALA A 755 -2.37 -6.99 27.72
N PRO A 756 -2.08 -6.42 28.89
CA PRO A 756 -1.95 -7.21 30.10
C PRO A 756 -3.32 -7.77 30.50
N GLU A 757 -3.37 -9.03 30.91
CA GLU A 757 -4.52 -9.54 31.66
C GLU A 757 -4.37 -9.06 33.13
N PRO A 758 -5.36 -8.34 33.70
CA PRO A 758 -5.23 -7.78 35.04
C PRO A 758 -4.87 -8.79 36.14
N GLY A 759 -5.43 -10.00 36.10
CA GLY A 759 -5.13 -11.08 37.05
C GLY A 759 -3.70 -11.60 36.92
N GLU A 760 -3.22 -11.84 35.70
CA GLU A 760 -1.84 -12.24 35.40
C GLU A 760 -0.84 -11.19 35.88
N PHE A 761 -1.12 -9.91 35.61
CA PHE A 761 -0.29 -8.81 36.10
C PHE A 761 -0.28 -8.77 37.64
N GLN A 762 -1.44 -8.91 38.27
CA GLN A 762 -1.53 -8.89 39.73
C GLN A 762 -0.75 -10.06 40.36
N ALA A 763 -0.80 -11.25 39.77
CA ALA A 763 0.00 -12.40 40.20
C ALA A 763 1.50 -12.18 39.99
N PHE A 764 1.89 -11.59 38.86
CA PHE A 764 3.28 -11.19 38.60
C PHE A 764 3.77 -10.17 39.63
N TYR A 765 2.96 -9.16 39.93
CA TYR A 765 3.28 -8.11 40.89
C TYR A 765 3.49 -8.68 42.30
N GLN A 766 2.58 -9.53 42.77
CA GLN A 766 2.70 -10.19 44.08
C GLN A 766 4.01 -10.98 44.21
N LYS A 767 4.39 -11.73 43.18
CA LYS A 767 5.65 -12.49 43.15
C LYS A 767 6.90 -11.60 43.15
N ASN A 768 6.80 -10.38 42.63
CA ASN A 768 7.94 -9.48 42.46
C ASN A 768 7.89 -8.24 43.38
N GLN A 769 6.96 -8.19 44.34
CA GLN A 769 6.75 -7.01 45.19
C GLN A 769 8.03 -6.62 45.96
N ALA A 770 8.75 -7.61 46.49
CA ALA A 770 10.03 -7.42 47.19
C ALA A 770 11.14 -6.85 46.29
N ARG A 771 11.01 -7.00 44.96
CA ARG A 771 11.96 -6.50 43.95
C ARG A 771 11.56 -5.13 43.41
N GLY A 772 10.55 -4.45 43.98
CA GLY A 772 10.04 -3.18 43.46
C GLY A 772 11.10 -2.10 43.24
N GLY A 773 12.10 -2.00 44.14
CA GLY A 773 13.22 -1.06 43.99
C GLY A 773 14.14 -1.39 42.81
N GLU A 774 14.45 -2.67 42.61
CA GLU A 774 15.24 -3.16 41.47
C GLU A 774 14.51 -2.90 40.14
N LEU A 775 13.21 -3.26 40.08
CA LEU A 775 12.39 -3.04 38.90
C LEU A 775 12.28 -1.55 38.55
N LEU A 776 12.11 -0.70 39.57
CA LEU A 776 12.08 0.74 39.38
C LEU A 776 13.41 1.27 38.80
N GLN A 777 14.54 0.78 39.29
CA GLN A 777 15.86 1.16 38.77
C GLN A 777 16.03 0.72 37.31
N ALA A 778 15.58 -0.49 36.96
CA ALA A 778 15.66 -1.02 35.60
C ALA A 778 14.85 -0.21 34.57
N VAL A 779 13.75 0.44 34.99
CA VAL A 779 12.86 1.20 34.09
C VAL A 779 13.10 2.71 34.09
N GLN A 780 13.97 3.23 34.96
CA GLN A 780 14.23 4.67 35.07
C GLN A 780 14.70 5.30 33.75
N GLU A 781 15.57 4.60 33.01
CA GLU A 781 16.10 5.07 31.72
C GLU A 781 15.01 5.15 30.64
N ILE A 782 14.01 4.26 30.69
CA ILE A 782 12.88 4.27 29.74
C ILE A 782 12.05 5.55 29.91
N ILE A 783 11.93 6.05 31.14
CA ILE A 783 11.06 7.18 31.51
C ILE A 783 11.74 8.53 31.30
N ARG A 784 13.08 8.56 31.32
CA ARG A 784 13.88 9.76 31.02
C ARG A 784 14.06 10.02 29.52
N ALA A 785 13.61 9.11 28.67
CA ALA A 785 13.69 9.27 27.23
C ALA A 785 12.92 10.52 26.78
N ARG A 786 13.62 11.48 26.17
CA ARG A 786 13.00 12.66 25.53
C ARG A 786 12.25 12.22 24.28
N ARG A 787 10.91 12.18 24.36
CA ARG A 787 10.04 11.71 23.28
C ARG A 787 9.45 12.88 22.51
N ALA A 788 8.87 13.88 23.18
CA ALA A 788 8.22 15.05 22.58
C ALA A 788 9.23 16.16 22.22
N THR A 789 10.23 16.41 23.07
CA THR A 789 11.23 17.48 22.88
C THR A 789 12.47 17.04 22.10
N ALA A 790 12.51 15.78 21.62
CA ALA A 790 13.63 15.26 20.83
C ALA A 790 14.05 16.24 19.72
N GLY A 791 15.34 16.58 19.66
CA GLY A 791 15.90 17.51 18.68
C GLY A 791 15.80 19.00 19.03
N LEU A 792 15.26 19.38 20.20
CA LEU A 792 15.29 20.76 20.70
C LEU A 792 16.47 20.97 21.67
N SER A 793 17.25 22.03 21.46
CA SER A 793 18.36 22.41 22.34
C SER A 793 17.89 23.20 23.56
N GLU A 794 16.82 23.97 23.44
CA GLU A 794 16.25 24.81 24.50
C GLU A 794 14.72 24.70 24.53
N ARG A 795 14.13 25.06 25.69
CA ARG A 795 12.67 25.08 25.87
C ARG A 795 12.09 26.30 25.15
N LEU A 796 11.01 26.08 24.40
CA LEU A 796 10.33 27.13 23.64
C LEU A 796 9.83 28.27 24.56
N PRO A 797 9.85 29.54 24.13
CA PRO A 797 9.40 30.68 24.94
C PRO A 797 7.98 30.52 25.48
N GLU A 798 7.06 29.99 24.67
CA GLU A 798 5.67 29.73 25.05
C GLU A 798 5.56 28.66 26.14
N ALA A 799 6.41 27.64 26.07
CA ALA A 799 6.48 26.61 27.12
C ALA A 799 7.03 27.20 28.44
N THR A 800 7.99 28.12 28.37
CA THR A 800 8.49 28.86 29.55
C THR A 800 7.42 29.76 30.15
N ALA A 801 6.67 30.50 29.33
CA ALA A 801 5.56 31.32 29.79
C ALA A 801 4.46 30.47 30.47
N CYS A 802 4.16 29.30 29.90
CA CYS A 802 3.24 28.34 30.51
C CYS A 802 3.71 27.87 31.89
N VAL A 803 5.01 27.60 32.07
CA VAL A 803 5.58 27.24 33.38
C VAL A 803 5.37 28.35 34.40
N ASN A 804 5.64 29.60 34.02
CA ASN A 804 5.42 30.75 34.90
C ASN A 804 3.94 30.86 35.32
N ARG A 805 3.02 30.70 34.37
CA ARG A 805 1.58 30.70 34.64
C ARG A 805 1.16 29.59 35.61
N ILE A 806 1.72 28.38 35.45
CA ILE A 806 1.50 27.26 36.36
C ILE A 806 1.98 27.61 37.77
N LEU A 807 3.19 28.16 37.90
CA LEU A 807 3.76 28.53 39.19
C LEU A 807 2.96 29.63 39.89
N GLU A 808 2.54 30.67 39.16
CA GLU A 808 1.65 31.73 39.67
C GLU A 808 0.31 31.16 40.18
N TRP A 809 -0.30 30.24 39.42
CA TRP A 809 -1.56 29.60 39.81
C TRP A 809 -1.42 28.76 41.08
N ARG A 810 -0.29 28.08 41.24
CA ARG A 810 0.02 27.31 42.45
C ARG A 810 0.29 28.22 43.65
N GLN A 811 0.99 29.34 43.46
CA GLN A 811 1.30 30.30 44.53
C GLN A 811 0.06 30.88 45.19
N ARG A 812 -1.03 31.09 44.44
CA ARG A 812 -2.35 31.51 44.96
C ARG A 812 -3.19 30.36 45.54
N GLY A 813 -2.62 29.17 45.74
CA GLY A 813 -3.29 28.00 46.31
C GLY A 813 -4.10 27.17 45.34
N GLY A 814 -4.03 27.45 44.03
CA GLY A 814 -4.71 26.67 43.00
C GLY A 814 -4.05 25.31 42.74
N LYS A 815 -4.83 24.39 42.18
CA LYS A 815 -4.37 23.04 41.78
C LYS A 815 -4.26 22.94 40.26
N VAL A 816 -3.42 22.02 39.79
CA VAL A 816 -3.11 21.88 38.36
C VAL A 816 -3.40 20.45 37.91
N ALA A 817 -4.31 20.30 36.96
CA ALA A 817 -4.60 19.03 36.30
C ALA A 817 -4.07 19.05 34.86
N CYS A 818 -3.58 17.93 34.35
CA CYS A 818 -3.14 17.81 32.96
C CYS A 818 -3.87 16.66 32.27
N LEU A 819 -4.60 17.00 31.21
CA LEU A 819 -5.31 16.09 30.33
C LEU A 819 -4.43 15.69 29.16
N PHE A 820 -4.22 14.38 28.97
CA PHE A 820 -3.36 13.83 27.93
C PHE A 820 -4.19 13.36 26.74
N GLY A 821 -4.02 14.03 25.59
CA GLY A 821 -4.66 13.69 24.33
C GLY A 821 -4.10 12.43 23.68
N LYS A 822 -4.84 11.91 22.70
CA LYS A 822 -4.51 10.75 21.87
C LYS A 822 -4.70 11.08 20.39
N VAL A 823 -4.05 10.33 19.51
CA VAL A 823 -4.31 10.39 18.06
C VAL A 823 -5.78 10.09 17.79
N VAL A 824 -6.50 11.07 17.22
CA VAL A 824 -7.97 11.05 17.23
C VAL A 824 -8.62 10.03 16.30
N CYS A 825 -7.91 9.60 15.26
CA CYS A 825 -8.46 8.70 14.26
C CYS A 825 -8.12 7.24 14.50
N ASP A 826 -7.39 6.86 15.56
CA ASP A 826 -6.90 5.48 15.77
C ASP A 826 -7.09 5.07 17.24
N SER A 827 -8.28 4.56 17.54
CA SER A 827 -8.66 4.14 18.90
C SER A 827 -8.21 2.71 19.18
N SER A 828 -8.36 1.82 18.19
CA SER A 828 -8.07 0.39 18.20
C SER A 828 -8.70 -0.32 19.40
N VAL A 829 -10.01 -0.12 19.56
CA VAL A 829 -10.82 -0.64 20.67
C VAL A 829 -12.13 -1.25 20.15
N PRO A 830 -12.68 -2.27 20.82
CA PRO A 830 -13.99 -2.83 20.48
C PRO A 830 -15.14 -1.79 20.48
N PHE A 831 -15.12 -0.86 21.43
CA PHE A 831 -16.10 0.23 21.54
C PHE A 831 -15.47 1.43 22.24
N ASP A 832 -16.07 2.62 22.05
CA ASP A 832 -15.66 3.85 22.74
C ASP A 832 -16.53 4.11 23.98
N GLY A 833 -16.04 5.00 24.84
CA GLY A 833 -16.69 5.46 26.05
C GLY A 833 -16.00 4.96 27.32
N GLY A 834 -16.61 5.27 28.44
CA GLY A 834 -16.17 4.85 29.76
C GLY A 834 -17.22 5.13 30.83
N PRO A 835 -16.88 4.92 32.11
CA PRO A 835 -17.85 5.02 33.20
C PRO A 835 -18.54 6.39 33.32
N ALA A 836 -17.90 7.47 32.86
CA ALA A 836 -18.41 8.83 32.99
C ALA A 836 -18.77 9.50 31.66
N HIS A 837 -18.25 9.02 30.52
CA HIS A 837 -18.33 9.74 29.25
C HIS A 837 -18.66 8.79 28.11
N ALA A 838 -19.43 9.29 27.13
CA ALA A 838 -19.88 8.47 26.00
C ALA A 838 -18.75 8.18 25.01
N ASN A 839 -17.79 9.08 24.87
CA ASN A 839 -16.64 8.98 23.97
C ASN A 839 -15.56 10.00 24.35
N MET A 840 -14.44 9.98 23.60
CA MET A 840 -13.30 10.87 23.85
C MET A 840 -13.64 12.36 23.67
N LYS A 841 -14.52 12.71 22.72
CA LYS A 841 -14.93 14.11 22.50
C LYS A 841 -15.76 14.65 23.67
N ASP A 842 -16.75 13.88 24.13
CA ASP A 842 -17.55 14.21 25.31
C ASP A 842 -16.65 14.34 26.54
N TRP A 843 -15.67 13.45 26.72
CA TRP A 843 -14.68 13.55 27.80
C TRP A 843 -13.89 14.86 27.77
N LEU A 844 -13.36 15.26 26.62
CA LEU A 844 -12.57 16.48 26.46
C LEU A 844 -13.40 17.73 26.80
N ASN A 845 -14.58 17.87 26.19
CA ASN A 845 -15.42 19.06 26.39
C ASN A 845 -16.01 19.11 27.80
N HIS A 846 -16.40 17.96 28.36
CA HIS A 846 -16.83 17.90 29.75
C HIS A 846 -15.70 18.23 30.73
N ALA A 847 -14.44 17.89 30.43
CA ALA A 847 -13.31 18.27 31.27
C ALA A 847 -13.07 19.78 31.28
N ILE A 848 -13.19 20.45 30.12
CA ILE A 848 -13.08 21.90 29.98
C ILE A 848 -14.18 22.59 30.79
N GLU A 849 -15.43 22.18 30.56
CA GLU A 849 -16.57 22.77 31.27
C GLU A 849 -16.52 22.47 32.77
N SER A 850 -16.06 21.27 33.13
CA SER A 850 -15.89 20.88 34.52
C SER A 850 -14.96 21.82 35.26
N VAL A 851 -13.92 22.41 34.67
CA VAL A 851 -13.03 23.29 35.43
C VAL A 851 -13.47 24.75 35.44
N ARG A 852 -14.46 25.15 34.63
CA ARG A 852 -14.94 26.53 34.57
C ARG A 852 -15.29 27.06 35.96
N ASP A 853 -14.83 28.28 36.25
CA ASP A 853 -15.00 28.99 37.51
C ASP A 853 -14.49 28.23 38.76
N SER A 854 -13.58 27.27 38.56
CA SER A 854 -12.95 26.53 39.65
C SER A 854 -11.51 27.02 39.91
N ASN A 855 -10.95 26.67 41.07
CA ASN A 855 -9.55 26.97 41.39
C ASN A 855 -8.55 25.94 40.80
N THR A 856 -9.00 25.17 39.79
CA THR A 856 -8.16 24.23 39.04
C THR A 856 -7.71 24.87 37.74
N LEU A 857 -6.41 24.80 37.45
CA LEU A 857 -5.83 25.05 36.13
C LEU A 857 -5.79 23.74 35.36
N LEU A 858 -6.50 23.65 34.24
CA LEU A 858 -6.46 22.50 33.34
C LEU A 858 -5.49 22.75 32.20
N LEU A 859 -4.50 21.87 32.07
CA LEU A 859 -3.61 21.81 30.92
C LEU A 859 -4.13 20.75 29.96
N ILE A 860 -4.29 21.06 28.68
CA ILE A 860 -4.67 20.10 27.65
C ILE A 860 -3.44 19.85 26.79
N LYS A 861 -2.92 18.61 26.81
CA LYS A 861 -1.71 18.21 26.09
C LYS A 861 -2.05 17.31 24.90
N PRO A 862 -2.10 17.84 23.65
CA PRO A 862 -2.24 17.03 22.45
C PRO A 862 -1.12 16.00 22.30
N HIS A 863 -1.39 14.93 21.56
CA HIS A 863 -0.47 13.81 21.45
C HIS A 863 0.66 14.14 20.46
N PRO A 864 1.96 13.99 20.82
CA PRO A 864 3.07 14.45 19.98
C PRO A 864 3.10 13.79 18.59
N HIS A 865 2.47 12.62 18.44
CA HIS A 865 2.42 11.90 17.17
C HIS A 865 1.33 12.37 16.19
N GLU A 866 0.47 13.32 16.57
CA GLU A 866 -0.49 13.92 15.63
C GLU A 866 0.18 14.79 14.57
N ILE A 867 1.36 15.32 14.87
CA ILE A 867 2.20 16.09 13.93
C ILE A 867 3.35 15.27 13.33
N ARG A 868 3.56 14.03 13.81
CA ARG A 868 4.58 13.11 13.27
C ARG A 868 3.93 12.23 12.20
N ASN A 869 4.25 12.50 10.94
CA ASN A 869 3.66 11.77 9.82
C ASN A 869 4.06 10.29 9.79
N GLU A 870 5.17 9.92 10.43
CA GLU A 870 5.57 8.53 10.63
C GLU A 870 4.51 7.73 11.40
N ILE A 871 3.64 8.40 12.16
CA ILE A 871 2.68 7.78 13.07
C ILE A 871 1.25 8.23 12.75
N GLY A 872 0.96 9.53 12.72
CA GLY A 872 -0.38 10.07 12.43
C GLY A 872 -0.80 9.97 10.95
N LEU A 873 0.16 9.81 10.02
CA LEU A 873 -0.08 9.65 8.58
C LEU A 873 -1.02 10.71 7.96
N PHE A 874 -0.63 11.99 8.01
CA PHE A 874 -1.34 13.11 7.39
C PHE A 874 -2.76 13.32 7.95
N MET A 875 -2.85 13.68 9.22
CA MET A 875 -4.11 14.08 9.86
C MET A 875 -4.83 15.18 9.05
N THR A 876 -6.16 15.14 9.05
CA THR A 876 -7.03 16.22 8.55
C THR A 876 -7.82 16.89 9.68
N GLU A 877 -7.70 16.36 10.89
CA GLU A 877 -8.28 16.86 12.13
C GLU A 877 -7.38 16.39 13.28
N HIS A 878 -7.18 17.24 14.27
CA HIS A 878 -6.30 17.02 15.43
C HIS A 878 -7.09 17.09 16.73
N PHE A 879 -6.51 16.60 17.83
CA PHE A 879 -7.14 16.60 19.15
C PHE A 879 -7.72 17.96 19.59
N PRO A 880 -7.07 19.12 19.35
CA PRO A 880 -7.67 20.42 19.65
C PRO A 880 -8.94 20.74 18.86
N ASP A 881 -9.10 20.18 17.65
CA ASP A 881 -10.26 20.43 16.79
C ASP A 881 -11.54 19.74 17.31
N LEU A 882 -11.42 18.89 18.34
CA LEU A 882 -12.55 18.23 19.00
C LEU A 882 -13.22 19.14 20.05
N ILE A 883 -12.61 20.29 20.38
CA ILE A 883 -13.13 21.25 21.36
C ILE A 883 -14.26 22.06 20.70
N ASP A 884 -15.46 21.99 21.27
CA ASP A 884 -16.66 22.68 20.78
C ASP A 884 -17.17 23.78 21.71
N CYS A 885 -16.49 24.02 22.83
CA CYS A 885 -16.73 25.12 23.76
C CYS A 885 -15.64 26.19 23.70
N ASP A 886 -15.93 27.38 24.22
CA ASP A 886 -14.92 28.40 24.50
C ASP A 886 -13.95 27.92 25.58
N LEU A 887 -12.67 28.32 25.50
CA LEU A 887 -11.68 28.01 26.52
C LEU A 887 -11.73 29.06 27.64
N PRO A 888 -12.07 28.69 28.89
CA PRO A 888 -12.02 29.62 30.01
C PRO A 888 -10.57 29.95 30.40
N ASP A 889 -10.37 31.05 31.14
CA ASP A 889 -9.05 31.58 31.55
C ASP A 889 -8.17 30.58 32.33
N ASN A 890 -8.79 29.55 32.90
CA ASN A 890 -8.15 28.49 33.68
C ASN A 890 -7.95 27.20 32.88
N VAL A 891 -7.98 27.27 31.55
CA VAL A 891 -7.65 26.18 30.64
C VAL A 891 -6.54 26.63 29.70
N ILE A 892 -5.47 25.84 29.57
CA ILE A 892 -4.35 26.11 28.68
C ILE A 892 -4.20 24.95 27.71
N LEU A 893 -4.34 25.22 26.41
CA LEU A 893 -3.96 24.29 25.36
C LEU A 893 -2.44 24.32 25.15
N LEU A 894 -1.78 23.19 25.40
CA LEU A 894 -0.33 23.07 25.25
C LEU A 894 0.04 22.71 23.81
N GLY A 895 1.23 23.15 23.38
CA GLY A 895 1.82 22.68 22.13
C GLY A 895 2.28 21.21 22.21
N HIS A 896 2.17 20.50 21.08
CA HIS A 896 2.54 19.09 20.93
C HIS A 896 3.96 18.73 21.47
N ARG A 897 4.92 19.66 21.32
CA ARG A 897 6.34 19.46 21.66
C ARG A 897 6.82 20.23 22.89
N TRP A 898 5.92 20.84 23.66
CA TRP A 898 6.32 21.74 24.76
C TRP A 898 6.96 21.02 25.96
N PHE A 899 6.46 19.83 26.28
CA PHE A 899 6.86 19.09 27.48
C PHE A 899 6.95 17.59 27.18
N ASP A 900 7.98 16.94 27.69
CA ASP A 900 7.97 15.50 27.96
C ASP A 900 7.21 15.22 29.27
N VAL A 901 6.76 13.98 29.49
CA VAL A 901 5.99 13.65 30.70
C VAL A 901 6.80 13.91 31.97
N HIS A 902 8.11 13.66 31.94
CA HIS A 902 9.01 13.95 33.07
C HIS A 902 9.15 15.46 33.36
N ASP A 903 8.97 16.35 32.37
CA ASP A 903 9.01 17.81 32.61
C ASP A 903 7.84 18.27 33.48
N LEU A 904 6.76 17.48 33.56
CA LEU A 904 5.55 17.82 34.32
C LEU A 904 5.69 17.47 35.81
N LEU A 905 6.77 16.80 36.21
CA LEU A 905 7.03 16.49 37.62
C LEU A 905 7.16 17.79 38.43
N GLY A 906 6.36 17.89 39.50
CA GLY A 906 6.31 19.09 40.35
C GLY A 906 5.49 20.25 39.77
N LEU A 907 5.01 20.15 38.53
CA LEU A 907 4.14 21.14 37.89
C LEU A 907 2.66 20.79 38.00
N ILE A 908 2.33 19.50 37.94
CA ILE A 908 0.93 19.01 37.94
C ILE A 908 0.62 18.21 39.21
N ASP A 909 -0.62 18.29 39.69
CA ASP A 909 -1.13 17.53 40.84
C ASP A 909 -1.97 16.31 40.43
N LEU A 910 -2.52 16.30 39.21
CA LEU A 910 -3.40 15.23 38.72
C LEU A 910 -3.23 15.03 37.21
N GLY A 911 -3.09 13.77 36.77
CA GLY A 911 -3.22 13.38 35.37
C GLY A 911 -4.66 13.01 35.02
N VAL A 912 -5.13 13.37 33.83
CA VAL A 912 -6.43 12.92 33.29
C VAL A 912 -6.16 12.20 31.97
N VAL A 913 -6.48 10.92 31.92
CA VAL A 913 -6.11 10.05 30.80
C VAL A 913 -7.35 9.31 30.31
N TYR A 914 -7.67 9.45 29.03
CA TYR A 914 -8.76 8.68 28.43
C TYR A 914 -8.36 7.21 28.27
N ASN A 915 -7.27 6.94 27.56
CA ASN A 915 -6.55 5.68 27.55
C ASN A 915 -5.12 5.92 26.99
N GLY A 916 -4.09 5.33 27.59
CA GLY A 916 -2.72 5.41 27.07
C GLY A 916 -1.64 5.18 28.12
N THR A 917 -0.42 4.89 27.65
CA THR A 917 0.75 4.57 28.49
C THR A 917 1.20 5.71 29.38
N SER A 918 0.75 6.95 29.11
CA SER A 918 0.99 8.09 30.00
C SER A 918 0.48 7.83 31.43
N ALA A 919 -0.55 6.98 31.60
CA ALA A 919 -0.97 6.53 32.93
C ALA A 919 0.15 5.81 33.70
N VAL A 920 0.92 4.96 33.03
CA VAL A 920 2.05 4.22 33.64
C VAL A 920 3.22 5.15 33.89
N GLU A 921 3.56 6.02 32.93
CA GLU A 921 4.63 7.00 33.06
C GLU A 921 4.39 7.93 34.27
N LEU A 922 3.15 8.44 34.43
CA LEU A 922 2.74 9.25 35.58
C LEU A 922 2.73 8.45 36.89
N GLY A 923 2.37 7.17 36.85
CA GLY A 923 2.45 6.27 37.99
C GLY A 923 3.87 6.11 38.51
N VAL A 924 4.88 6.04 37.63
CA VAL A 924 6.28 5.99 38.09
C VAL A 924 6.76 7.33 38.65
N LEU A 925 6.20 8.44 38.18
CA LEU A 925 6.42 9.79 38.74
C LEU A 925 5.64 10.04 40.04
N ASP A 926 4.85 9.07 40.51
CA ASP A 926 3.98 9.17 41.68
C ASP A 926 2.92 10.28 41.55
N ILE A 927 2.45 10.53 40.33
CA ILE A 927 1.39 11.48 40.02
C ILE A 927 0.07 10.70 39.87
N PRO A 928 -0.96 10.97 40.70
CA PRO A 928 -2.24 10.27 40.58
C PRO A 928 -2.93 10.61 39.27
N CYS A 929 -3.62 9.63 38.68
CA CYS A 929 -4.39 9.82 37.45
C CYS A 929 -5.85 9.42 37.61
N VAL A 930 -6.72 10.06 36.82
CA VAL A 930 -8.09 9.62 36.57
C VAL A 930 -8.16 8.94 35.19
N LEU A 931 -8.42 7.65 35.18
CA LEU A 931 -8.56 6.83 33.97
C LEU A 931 -10.03 6.85 33.52
N SER A 932 -10.31 7.47 32.38
CA SER A 932 -11.68 7.84 32.01
C SER A 932 -12.32 6.92 30.96
N GLY A 933 -11.54 6.29 30.08
CA GLY A 933 -12.04 5.35 29.08
C GLY A 933 -12.19 3.93 29.63
N HIS A 934 -13.10 3.14 29.05
CA HIS A 934 -13.44 1.79 29.52
C HIS A 934 -12.21 0.87 29.62
N PHE A 935 -11.37 0.87 28.59
CA PHE A 935 -10.18 0.00 28.53
C PHE A 935 -8.99 0.53 29.32
N ALA A 936 -8.99 1.77 29.77
CA ALA A 936 -7.85 2.35 30.47
C ALA A 936 -7.47 1.63 31.77
N PRO A 937 -8.39 1.33 32.71
CA PRO A 937 -8.05 0.57 33.92
C PRO A 937 -7.73 -0.91 33.64
N ILE A 938 -8.16 -1.45 32.50
CA ILE A 938 -7.86 -2.83 32.08
C ILE A 938 -6.44 -2.91 31.51
N ASP A 939 -6.10 -1.99 30.60
CA ASP A 939 -4.77 -1.91 29.98
C ASP A 939 -3.69 -1.50 30.99
N HIS A 940 -4.05 -0.70 32.00
CA HIS A 940 -3.12 -0.14 32.99
C HIS A 940 -3.59 -0.44 34.42
N PRO A 941 -3.61 -1.72 34.86
CA PRO A 941 -4.16 -2.16 36.14
C PRO A 941 -3.21 -1.87 37.32
N ILE A 942 -2.65 -0.66 37.37
CA ILE A 942 -1.66 -0.24 38.37
C ILE A 942 -2.27 0.48 39.58
N GLY A 943 -3.59 0.68 39.58
CA GLY A 943 -4.34 1.22 40.71
C GLY A 943 -4.51 2.75 40.70
N HIS A 944 -4.69 3.36 39.53
CA HIS A 944 -5.15 4.75 39.42
C HIS A 944 -6.65 4.89 39.70
N ALA A 945 -7.14 6.11 39.89
CA ALA A 945 -8.55 6.37 40.13
C ALA A 945 -9.39 6.18 38.85
N VAL A 946 -10.61 5.66 39.01
CA VAL A 946 -11.59 5.48 37.92
C VAL A 946 -12.87 6.19 38.34
N PRO A 947 -13.43 7.10 37.51
CA PRO A 947 -14.66 7.79 37.86
C PRO A 947 -15.84 6.81 37.83
N GLN A 948 -16.88 7.11 38.61
CA GLN A 948 -18.11 6.29 38.66
C GLN A 948 -19.29 6.96 37.94
N SER A 949 -19.18 8.27 37.70
CA SER A 949 -20.20 9.08 37.05
C SER A 949 -19.56 10.39 36.55
N ARG A 950 -20.31 11.14 35.74
CA ARG A 950 -19.94 12.50 35.32
C ARG A 950 -19.64 13.42 36.51
N ASP A 951 -20.49 13.41 37.52
CA ASP A 951 -20.30 14.24 38.71
C ASP A 951 -19.09 13.81 39.53
N HIS A 952 -18.85 12.50 39.66
CA HIS A 952 -17.65 12.01 40.35
C HIS A 952 -16.39 12.45 39.60
N PHE A 953 -16.36 12.32 38.27
CA PHE A 953 -15.27 12.84 37.45
C PHE A 953 -15.02 14.34 37.68
N ARG A 954 -16.09 15.16 37.67
CA ARG A 954 -15.98 16.61 37.92
C ARG A 954 -15.37 16.90 39.28
N ARG A 955 -15.83 16.23 40.35
CA ARG A 955 -15.31 16.42 41.71
C ARG A 955 -13.83 16.03 41.83
N LEU A 956 -13.43 14.92 41.21
CA LEU A 956 -12.02 14.50 41.14
C LEU A 956 -11.17 15.55 40.41
N LEU A 957 -11.62 16.02 39.25
CA LEU A 957 -10.90 17.01 38.44
C LEU A 957 -10.77 18.37 39.13
N ARG A 958 -11.78 18.78 39.89
CA ARG A 958 -11.78 20.01 40.70
C ARG A 958 -11.04 19.88 42.03
N PHE A 959 -10.52 18.69 42.37
CA PHE A 959 -9.95 18.40 43.69
C PHE A 959 -10.95 18.63 44.85
N GLU A 960 -12.26 18.62 44.56
CA GLU A 960 -13.33 18.57 45.56
C GLU A 960 -13.36 17.20 46.24
N GLU A 961 -12.88 16.17 45.53
CA GLU A 961 -12.71 14.81 46.00
C GLU A 961 -11.28 14.34 45.66
N LYS A 962 -10.61 13.64 46.59
CA LYS A 962 -9.24 13.15 46.38
C LYS A 962 -9.25 11.93 45.47
N ALA A 963 -8.41 11.94 44.42
CA ALA A 963 -8.14 10.74 43.64
C ALA A 963 -7.45 9.67 44.51
N ILE A 964 -8.18 8.61 44.84
CA ILE A 964 -7.66 7.48 45.60
C ILE A 964 -6.92 6.55 44.64
N VAL A 965 -5.64 6.33 44.91
CA VAL A 965 -4.74 5.46 44.14
C VAL A 965 -4.12 4.40 45.04
N ALA A 966 -3.53 3.36 44.45
CA ALA A 966 -2.81 2.34 45.19
C ALA A 966 -1.64 2.95 46.01
N PRO A 967 -1.44 2.57 47.28
CA PRO A 967 -0.35 3.10 48.12
C PRO A 967 1.06 2.85 47.55
N ASP A 968 1.20 1.80 46.75
CA ASP A 968 2.42 1.32 46.12
C ASP A 968 2.45 1.59 44.60
N LEU A 969 1.72 2.61 44.14
CA LEU A 969 1.53 2.97 42.72
C LEU A 969 2.84 2.95 41.91
N LYS A 970 3.89 3.57 42.43
CA LYS A 970 5.21 3.63 41.78
C LYS A 970 5.82 2.25 41.56
N GLY A 971 5.69 1.36 42.53
CA GLY A 971 6.15 -0.03 42.43
C GLY A 971 5.33 -0.85 41.44
N ARG A 972 4.01 -0.65 41.42
CA ARG A 972 3.10 -1.29 40.44
C ARG A 972 3.40 -0.85 39.02
N ALA A 973 3.62 0.46 38.80
CA ALA A 973 3.96 1.00 37.49
C ALA A 973 5.30 0.46 36.96
N ALA A 974 6.32 0.36 37.81
CA ALA A 974 7.60 -0.26 37.43
C ALA A 974 7.45 -1.75 37.11
N ALA A 975 6.68 -2.49 37.92
CA ALA A 975 6.41 -3.90 37.66
C ALA A 975 5.61 -4.12 36.37
N TRP A 976 4.68 -3.21 36.04
CA TRP A 976 3.93 -3.28 34.79
C TRP A 976 4.84 -3.16 33.57
N LEU A 977 5.78 -2.21 33.59
CA LEU A 977 6.76 -2.05 32.51
C LEU A 977 7.63 -3.31 32.34
N SER A 978 8.07 -3.90 33.44
CA SER A 978 8.81 -5.17 33.40
C SER A 978 7.96 -6.32 32.85
N PHE A 979 6.72 -6.46 33.32
CA PHE A 979 5.78 -7.48 32.85
C PHE A 979 5.54 -7.41 31.35
N MET A 980 5.29 -6.21 30.82
CA MET A 980 5.02 -5.97 29.40
C MET A 980 6.25 -6.17 28.50
N SER A 981 7.46 -6.11 29.07
CA SER A 981 8.70 -6.42 28.36
C SER A 981 9.05 -7.92 28.38
N GLY A 982 8.39 -8.71 29.25
CA GLY A 982 8.73 -10.10 29.50
C GLY A 982 7.96 -11.11 28.64
N ASP A 983 8.38 -12.38 28.76
CA ASP A 983 7.85 -13.51 27.99
C ASP A 983 6.40 -13.90 28.34
N GLY A 984 5.84 -13.31 29.40
CA GLY A 984 4.44 -13.55 29.81
C GLY A 984 3.40 -12.86 28.94
N VAL A 985 3.79 -11.85 28.15
CA VAL A 985 2.85 -11.11 27.28
C VAL A 985 3.15 -11.36 25.80
N ALA A 986 4.43 -11.48 25.44
CA ALA A 986 4.83 -11.75 24.07
C ALA A 986 6.05 -12.68 24.05
N ARG A 987 6.14 -13.59 23.09
CA ARG A 987 7.26 -14.54 22.90
C ARG A 987 8.19 -14.13 21.77
N ASP A 988 9.43 -14.63 21.76
CA ASP A 988 10.37 -14.36 20.68
C ASP A 988 9.85 -14.98 19.38
N TYR A 989 9.91 -14.20 18.31
CA TYR A 989 9.38 -14.53 17.00
C TYR A 989 10.05 -13.66 15.92
N ARG A 990 11.14 -14.15 15.31
CA ARG A 990 11.89 -13.44 14.25
C ARG A 990 12.01 -14.27 12.98
N TYR A 991 10.89 -14.77 12.47
CA TYR A 991 10.92 -15.68 11.30
C TYR A 991 10.72 -14.96 9.96
N HIS A 992 9.96 -13.87 9.95
CA HIS A 992 9.74 -13.06 8.76
C HIS A 992 9.54 -11.58 9.15
N ALA A 993 9.72 -10.70 8.17
CA ALA A 993 9.67 -9.26 8.38
C ALA A 993 8.26 -8.75 8.73
N ARG A 994 8.00 -8.62 10.05
CA ARG A 994 6.78 -8.03 10.62
C ARG A 994 7.01 -6.55 10.91
N GLN A 995 6.27 -5.66 10.27
CA GLN A 995 6.42 -4.22 10.55
C GLN A 995 5.91 -3.88 11.96
N ILE A 996 6.60 -2.99 12.68
CA ILE A 996 6.08 -2.42 13.95
C ILE A 996 5.60 -0.98 13.79
N THR A 997 6.10 -0.25 12.79
CA THR A 997 5.72 1.15 12.52
C THR A 997 4.88 1.26 11.25
N ASN A 998 4.48 2.47 10.87
CA ASN A 998 3.80 2.68 9.57
C ASN A 998 4.76 2.57 8.37
N LYS A 999 6.07 2.45 8.60
CA LYS A 999 7.05 2.15 7.55
C LYS A 999 6.75 0.77 6.96
N ARG A 1000 6.51 0.74 5.65
CA ARG A 1000 6.18 -0.44 4.88
C ARG A 1000 7.44 -1.18 4.48
N LEU A 1001 7.64 -2.31 5.14
CA LEU A 1001 8.63 -3.31 4.76
C LEU A 1001 8.16 -4.09 3.53
N LEU A 1002 8.54 -3.63 2.34
CA LEU A 1002 8.18 -4.24 1.05
C LEU A 1002 9.42 -4.40 0.14
N PRO A 1003 9.50 -5.51 -0.63
CA PRO A 1003 8.65 -6.71 -0.52
C PRO A 1003 8.85 -7.42 0.84
N PRO A 1004 7.94 -8.30 1.29
CA PRO A 1004 8.17 -9.12 2.49
C PRO A 1004 9.28 -10.17 2.26
N TRP A 1005 9.95 -10.60 3.33
CA TRP A 1005 11.00 -11.63 3.30
C TRP A 1005 11.02 -12.48 4.58
N TRP A 1006 11.64 -13.67 4.47
CA TRP A 1006 11.95 -14.57 5.59
C TRP A 1006 13.36 -14.30 6.13
N PHE A 1007 13.55 -14.48 7.44
CA PHE A 1007 14.87 -14.63 8.05
C PHE A 1007 15.29 -16.08 7.86
N ARG A 1008 16.07 -16.33 6.80
CA ARG A 1008 16.37 -17.68 6.31
C ARG A 1008 17.04 -18.53 7.38
N GLU A 1009 17.97 -17.95 8.12
CA GLU A 1009 18.69 -18.58 9.21
C GLU A 1009 17.77 -19.05 10.35
N ASP A 1010 16.68 -18.33 10.62
CA ASP A 1010 15.76 -18.66 11.71
C ASP A 1010 14.78 -19.75 11.28
N ILE A 1011 14.24 -19.67 10.06
CA ILE A 1011 13.35 -20.73 9.56
C ILE A 1011 14.08 -22.05 9.32
N GLU A 1012 15.31 -22.02 8.81
CA GLU A 1012 16.13 -23.23 8.62
C GLU A 1012 16.45 -23.89 9.97
N ARG A 1013 16.77 -23.10 11.01
CA ARG A 1013 16.96 -23.61 12.37
C ARG A 1013 15.69 -24.26 12.92
N TYR A 1014 14.54 -23.60 12.79
CA TYR A 1014 13.26 -24.17 13.25
C TYR A 1014 12.92 -25.49 12.54
N LEU A 1015 13.10 -25.56 11.22
CA LEU A 1015 12.83 -26.78 10.47
C LEU A 1015 13.76 -27.95 10.88
N ALA A 1016 14.99 -27.65 11.30
CA ALA A 1016 15.96 -28.65 11.73
C ALA A 1016 15.78 -29.09 13.19
N GLU A 1017 15.53 -28.14 14.10
CA GLU A 1017 15.66 -28.33 15.56
C GLU A 1017 14.35 -28.09 16.33
N GLY A 1018 13.36 -27.43 15.73
CA GLY A 1018 12.20 -26.86 16.42
C GLY A 1018 12.53 -25.55 17.16
N ASP A 1019 11.53 -24.98 17.84
CA ASP A 1019 11.71 -23.80 18.71
C ASP A 1019 10.70 -23.83 19.85
N ARG A 1020 11.20 -23.86 21.10
CA ARG A 1020 10.36 -23.92 22.30
C ARG A 1020 9.42 -22.74 22.44
N ASN A 1021 9.81 -21.55 21.98
CA ASN A 1021 8.91 -20.38 22.01
C ASN A 1021 7.73 -20.56 21.06
N ILE A 1022 7.95 -21.20 19.90
CA ILE A 1022 6.89 -21.50 18.94
C ILE A 1022 5.96 -22.58 19.47
N GLU A 1023 6.51 -23.64 20.07
CA GLU A 1023 5.72 -24.67 20.75
C GLU A 1023 4.83 -24.06 21.83
N LEU A 1024 5.38 -23.19 22.69
CA LEU A 1024 4.62 -22.51 23.73
C LEU A 1024 3.51 -21.61 23.17
N LEU A 1025 3.77 -20.88 22.08
CA LEU A 1025 2.75 -20.07 21.39
C LEU A 1025 1.62 -20.95 20.84
N ALA A 1026 1.95 -22.12 20.30
CA ALA A 1026 0.94 -23.08 19.85
C ALA A 1026 0.17 -23.65 21.05
N GLU A 1027 0.86 -24.17 22.06
CA GLU A 1027 0.27 -24.73 23.29
C GLU A 1027 -0.71 -23.77 23.97
N GLU A 1028 -0.39 -22.47 24.04
CA GLU A 1028 -1.27 -21.42 24.63
C GLU A 1028 -2.64 -21.34 23.96
N ILE A 1029 -2.72 -21.68 22.66
CA ILE A 1029 -3.97 -21.77 21.91
C ILE A 1029 -4.61 -23.14 22.04
N LEU A 1030 -3.80 -24.21 21.94
CA LEU A 1030 -4.30 -25.58 21.83
C LEU A 1030 -4.76 -26.18 23.17
N ALA A 1031 -4.29 -25.63 24.30
CA ALA A 1031 -4.58 -26.12 25.63
C ALA A 1031 -6.07 -26.08 25.96
N THR A 1032 -6.60 -27.24 26.37
CA THR A 1032 -7.88 -27.39 27.07
C THR A 1032 -7.60 -27.38 28.56
N ASP A 1033 -8.47 -26.75 29.35
CA ASP A 1033 -8.43 -26.79 30.82
C ASP A 1033 -8.85 -28.18 31.37
N ALA A 1034 -8.23 -29.25 30.87
CA ALA A 1034 -8.29 -30.56 31.51
C ALA A 1034 -7.17 -30.73 32.57
N SER A 1035 -6.19 -29.82 32.65
CA SER A 1035 -5.07 -29.90 33.61
C SER A 1035 -5.01 -28.76 34.64
N SER A 1036 -5.90 -27.78 34.59
CA SER A 1036 -6.02 -26.71 35.59
C SER A 1036 -7.16 -26.97 36.58
N ALA A 1037 -7.28 -28.21 37.06
CA ALA A 1037 -7.98 -28.45 38.31
C ALA A 1037 -7.15 -27.80 39.44
N ALA A 1038 -7.43 -26.52 39.70
CA ALA A 1038 -7.02 -25.89 40.95
C ALA A 1038 -7.56 -26.77 42.09
N PRO A 1039 -6.73 -27.19 43.07
CA PRO A 1039 -7.24 -27.91 44.22
C PRO A 1039 -8.26 -27.01 44.93
N ASN A 1040 -9.47 -27.54 45.11
CA ASN A 1040 -10.53 -26.95 45.92
C ASN A 1040 -9.97 -26.45 47.27
N LEU A 1041 -9.71 -25.15 47.36
CA LEU A 1041 -9.49 -24.43 48.62
C LEU A 1041 -10.85 -23.99 49.20
N GLN A 1042 -11.77 -24.95 49.34
CA GLN A 1042 -13.02 -24.82 50.10
C GLN A 1042 -13.27 -26.07 50.95
N ALA A 1043 -12.23 -26.53 51.64
CA ALA A 1043 -12.36 -27.50 52.72
C ALA A 1043 -11.35 -27.20 53.84
N ALA A 1044 -11.44 -25.99 54.42
CA ALA A 1044 -10.98 -25.65 55.77
C ALA A 1044 -11.36 -24.19 56.10
N GLN A 1045 -12.65 -23.95 56.30
CA GLN A 1045 -13.19 -22.94 57.22
C GLN A 1045 -14.59 -23.36 57.64
#